data_AF-A0A6J8A0G6-F1
#
_entry.id   AF-A0A6J8A0G6-F1
#
_cell.length_a   1.000
_cell.length_b   1.000
_cell.length_c   1.000
_cell.angle_alpha   90.00
_cell.angle_beta   90.00
_cell.angle_gamma   90.00
#
_symmetry.space_group_name_H-M   'P 1'
#
loop_
_entity.id
_entity.type
_entity.pdbx_description
1 polymer ?
#
loop_
_entity_poly.entity_id
_entity_poly.type
_entity_poly.pdbx_seq_one_letter_code
_entity_poly.pdbx_strand_id
1 'polypeptide(L)'
;MNYCNFAKVIIARSTKDKTAIDCYNQSKQQIPEPDKILKPQYNNHLSIQQRYENYSIFMGKYPKMLISSYNYFRLKLPKLQDYIYQNKYYVNKNKTGEKEKFVSQFSLVNWMQMKEIEKHQHTLEECPICTTKYNVFSSLHTCSKVENKAENLKSTCTNLVDTIQEEFSATPSINKVTKAVVQVINPVFASKFDVNFETAIAESFHLSPTETPESRKNTMEQTLNMSMQSINSALTDNDNDVRQFLTLGKSYKSHDRERMIFFSTKEESRKITQKKIEQENLGKLKPKIHHGNFDKYKFDRENFIEELSTIEEGQTINWTSMARKHNFKNLNNKMPLNSGQILMAYAKEQGIDVYKFNKQSRVSGRDYLRRVRRAKKRLLKTNISINTPRSAKILRGIVKEKKYYEKRNHRLHAAGVLRVNTDEYYDKLTQPELDKCLINLQENHHCNSNTETKRNILKAIQRSRYIKVWHDHSDILSHTYINFMISYMYDSANFLTSKEYLERNPTIKDTDIQKIVERPQLYILGQSASTDQDQRTYIQTRMEDIVELSEGTKFQDVTFTDKIRIFSGDNPQDSLKQDNREVEHTAVFVDLEDRRKLVTEGYLWKKIEGGNFNPFKNLKKEEIINELDHRKIEIMKEDKPSLQQELTELLHGICRPPALMLNDP
;
A
#
# COMPACT_ATOMS: atom_id res chain seq x y z
N MET A 1 21.75 21.16 -37.60
CA MET A 1 20.68 21.68 -38.48
C MET A 1 21.29 22.79 -39.31
N ASN A 2 21.53 22.55 -40.59
CA ASN A 2 22.39 23.40 -41.43
C ASN A 2 21.67 24.65 -41.96
N TYR A 3 20.60 25.12 -41.32
CA TYR A 3 19.89 26.31 -41.78
C TYR A 3 20.63 27.59 -41.39
N CYS A 4 20.47 28.65 -42.18
CA CYS A 4 20.81 30.01 -41.80
C CYS A 4 20.20 30.37 -40.44
N ASN A 5 20.96 31.07 -39.59
CA ASN A 5 20.49 31.40 -38.24
C ASN A 5 19.27 32.34 -38.25
N PHE A 6 19.18 33.25 -39.22
CA PHE A 6 17.97 34.04 -39.47
C PHE A 6 16.78 33.15 -39.89
N ALA A 7 16.98 32.22 -40.83
CA ALA A 7 15.92 31.30 -41.23
C ALA A 7 15.42 30.45 -40.06
N LYS A 8 16.33 29.93 -39.21
CA LYS A 8 15.97 29.16 -38.01
C LYS A 8 15.03 29.93 -37.08
N VAL A 9 15.38 31.16 -36.74
CA VAL A 9 14.62 31.99 -35.80
C VAL A 9 13.31 32.48 -36.43
N ILE A 10 13.34 32.90 -37.69
CA ILE A 10 12.16 33.41 -38.40
C ILE A 10 11.12 32.30 -38.58
N ILE A 11 11.52 31.12 -39.03
CA ILE A 11 10.63 29.95 -39.19
C ILE A 11 10.06 29.51 -37.83
N ALA A 12 10.91 29.35 -36.83
CA ALA A 12 10.50 28.83 -35.52
C ALA A 12 9.59 29.80 -34.75
N ARG A 13 9.90 31.12 -34.82
CA ARG A 13 9.31 32.14 -33.94
C ARG A 13 8.56 33.25 -34.70
N SER A 14 9.23 33.94 -35.63
CA SER A 14 8.67 35.17 -36.24
C SER A 14 7.45 34.93 -37.14
N THR A 15 7.32 33.76 -37.76
CA THR A 15 6.16 33.41 -38.61
C THR A 15 4.81 33.37 -37.88
N LYS A 16 4.81 33.36 -36.54
CA LYS A 16 3.60 33.40 -35.68
C LYS A 16 3.55 34.59 -34.73
N ASP A 17 4.50 35.51 -34.85
CA ASP A 17 4.61 36.69 -33.98
C ASP A 17 3.86 37.85 -34.63
N LYS A 18 2.72 38.23 -34.05
CA LYS A 18 1.85 39.27 -34.61
C LYS A 18 2.59 40.61 -34.74
N THR A 19 3.43 40.95 -33.75
CA THR A 19 4.20 42.20 -33.74
C THR A 19 5.25 42.24 -34.86
N ALA A 20 5.91 41.11 -35.14
CA ALA A 20 6.89 41.01 -36.21
C ALA A 20 6.23 41.06 -37.61
N ILE A 21 5.05 40.45 -37.75
CA ILE A 21 4.25 40.51 -38.99
C ILE A 21 3.75 41.93 -39.24
N ASP A 22 3.20 42.60 -38.21
CA ASP A 22 2.71 43.97 -38.31
C ASP A 22 3.85 44.95 -38.62
N CYS A 23 5.02 44.79 -37.99
CA CYS A 23 6.22 45.55 -38.29
C CYS A 23 6.69 45.37 -39.76
N TYR A 24 6.63 44.15 -40.30
CA TYR A 24 6.95 43.89 -41.71
C TYR A 24 5.98 44.59 -42.64
N ASN A 25 4.68 44.54 -42.33
CA ASN A 25 3.64 45.17 -43.13
C ASN A 25 3.72 46.71 -43.08
N GLN A 26 4.05 47.30 -41.92
CA GLN A 26 4.27 48.75 -41.77
C GLN A 26 5.52 49.24 -42.51
N SER A 27 6.61 48.44 -42.54
CA SER A 27 7.84 48.78 -43.28
C SER A 27 7.64 48.90 -44.80
N LYS A 28 6.51 48.40 -45.35
CA LYS A 28 6.10 48.61 -46.74
C LYS A 28 5.41 49.96 -47.00
N GLN A 29 5.01 50.72 -45.96
CA GLN A 29 4.20 51.93 -46.10
C GLN A 29 4.82 53.23 -45.54
N GLN A 30 5.73 53.20 -44.55
CA GLN A 30 6.70 54.25 -44.16
C GLN A 30 7.34 53.86 -42.80
N ILE A 31 8.54 54.36 -42.52
CA ILE A 31 9.40 53.98 -41.38
C ILE A 31 8.72 54.30 -40.02
N PRO A 32 8.57 53.35 -39.07
CA PRO A 32 8.19 53.69 -37.70
C PRO A 32 9.42 54.08 -36.85
N GLU A 33 9.24 55.05 -35.96
CA GLU A 33 10.23 55.50 -34.96
C GLU A 33 10.67 54.38 -33.98
N PRO A 34 11.90 54.45 -33.42
CA PRO A 34 12.56 53.32 -32.77
C PRO A 34 12.03 52.91 -31.38
N ASP A 35 11.16 53.70 -30.74
CA ASP A 35 10.93 53.59 -29.29
C ASP A 35 9.59 52.98 -28.84
N LYS A 36 8.91 52.21 -29.71
CA LYS A 36 7.72 51.40 -29.30
C LYS A 36 7.75 49.97 -29.81
N ILE A 37 8.79 49.20 -29.47
CA ILE A 37 8.72 47.73 -29.61
C ILE A 37 8.07 47.16 -28.34
N LEU A 38 6.75 47.00 -28.38
CA LEU A 38 6.01 46.23 -27.39
C LEU A 38 6.47 44.77 -27.41
N LYS A 39 6.50 44.14 -26.22
CA LYS A 39 6.84 42.72 -26.08
C LYS A 39 6.02 41.86 -27.06
N PRO A 40 6.65 40.87 -27.71
CA PRO A 40 6.01 40.10 -28.77
C PRO A 40 4.77 39.36 -28.27
N GLN A 41 3.61 39.61 -28.90
CA GLN A 41 2.36 38.90 -28.64
C GLN A 41 2.27 37.68 -29.57
N TYR A 42 2.43 36.50 -28.98
CA TYR A 42 2.38 35.23 -29.71
C TYR A 42 0.94 34.79 -29.95
N ASN A 43 0.54 34.67 -31.21
CA ASN A 43 -0.75 34.08 -31.56
C ASN A 43 -0.57 32.57 -31.80
N ASN A 44 -1.00 31.75 -30.83
CA ASN A 44 -0.88 30.30 -30.92
C ASN A 44 -1.87 29.64 -31.90
N HIS A 45 -2.75 30.41 -32.55
CA HIS A 45 -3.83 29.89 -33.42
C HIS A 45 -3.52 29.92 -34.92
N LEU A 46 -2.33 30.38 -35.35
CA LEU A 46 -1.95 30.40 -36.77
C LEU A 46 -1.67 29.00 -37.31
N SER A 47 -2.30 28.64 -38.43
CA SER A 47 -2.10 27.34 -39.08
C SER A 47 -0.68 27.23 -39.66
N ILE A 48 -0.17 26.00 -39.82
CA ILE A 48 1.17 25.77 -40.40
C ILE A 48 1.25 26.34 -41.83
N GLN A 49 0.14 26.31 -42.57
CA GLN A 49 0.02 26.90 -43.90
C GLN A 49 0.15 28.41 -43.87
N GLN A 50 -0.55 29.10 -42.98
CA GLN A 50 -0.42 30.56 -42.80
C GLN A 50 1.01 30.95 -42.39
N ARG A 51 1.69 30.12 -41.59
CA ARG A 51 3.08 30.36 -41.21
C ARG A 51 4.05 30.20 -42.38
N TYR A 52 3.79 29.26 -43.28
CA TYR A 52 4.55 29.08 -44.51
C TYR A 52 4.33 30.24 -45.48
N GLU A 53 3.09 30.71 -45.62
CA GLU A 53 2.75 31.90 -46.40
C GLU A 53 3.48 33.13 -45.85
N ASN A 54 3.45 33.35 -44.53
CA ASN A 54 4.20 34.44 -43.88
C ASN A 54 5.71 34.35 -44.16
N TYR A 55 6.31 33.16 -44.04
CA TYR A 55 7.73 32.97 -44.35
C TYR A 55 8.04 33.26 -45.82
N SER A 56 7.19 32.79 -46.72
CA SER A 56 7.32 33.00 -48.17
C SER A 56 7.17 34.48 -48.54
N ILE A 57 6.34 35.22 -47.82
CA ILE A 57 6.21 36.67 -47.95
C ILE A 57 7.46 37.41 -47.45
N PHE A 58 8.06 36.97 -46.34
CA PHE A 58 9.27 37.57 -45.79
C PHE A 58 10.51 37.34 -46.67
N MET A 59 10.64 36.11 -47.20
CA MET A 59 11.83 35.67 -47.94
C MET A 59 11.64 35.61 -49.45
N GLY A 60 10.46 35.95 -49.98
CA GLY A 60 10.13 35.87 -51.41
C GLY A 60 11.02 36.72 -52.32
N LYS A 61 11.62 37.79 -51.78
CA LYS A 61 12.60 38.62 -52.50
C LYS A 61 14.02 38.04 -52.53
N TYR A 62 14.28 36.99 -51.75
CA TYR A 62 15.60 36.38 -51.58
C TYR A 62 15.54 34.90 -51.95
N PRO A 63 15.70 34.53 -53.23
CA PRO A 63 15.52 33.16 -53.71
C PRO A 63 16.39 32.13 -52.98
N LYS A 64 17.61 32.54 -52.57
CA LYS A 64 18.55 31.69 -51.81
C LYS A 64 18.08 31.37 -50.39
N MET A 65 17.09 32.09 -49.85
CA MET A 65 16.55 31.92 -48.50
C MET A 65 15.13 31.31 -48.50
N LEU A 66 14.54 31.11 -49.68
CA LEU A 66 13.18 30.61 -49.83
C LEU A 66 13.11 29.10 -49.59
N ILE A 67 12.06 28.64 -48.92
CA ILE A 67 11.73 27.22 -48.85
C ILE A 67 10.72 26.94 -49.95
N SER A 68 11.11 26.11 -50.92
CA SER A 68 10.34 25.86 -52.15
C SER A 68 9.08 25.00 -51.95
N SER A 69 8.97 24.26 -50.84
CA SER A 69 7.87 23.32 -50.60
C SER A 69 7.25 23.49 -49.22
N TYR A 70 5.92 23.64 -49.20
CA TYR A 70 5.12 23.61 -47.97
C TYR A 70 5.35 22.33 -47.16
N ASN A 71 5.44 21.17 -47.84
CA ASN A 71 5.67 19.89 -47.18
C ASN A 71 7.04 19.87 -46.49
N TYR A 72 8.07 20.45 -47.12
CA TYR A 72 9.40 20.58 -46.52
C TYR A 72 9.37 21.50 -45.30
N PHE A 73 8.67 22.64 -45.38
CA PHE A 73 8.47 23.54 -44.25
C PHE A 73 7.75 22.86 -43.07
N ARG A 74 6.63 22.17 -43.35
CA ARG A 74 5.82 21.46 -42.35
C ARG A 74 6.63 20.40 -41.60
N LEU A 75 7.46 19.62 -42.30
CA LEU A 75 8.28 18.56 -41.69
C LEU A 75 9.41 19.12 -40.82
N LYS A 76 9.96 20.28 -41.17
CA LYS A 76 11.11 20.88 -40.47
C LYS A 76 10.70 21.79 -39.31
N LEU A 77 9.48 22.33 -39.34
CA LEU A 77 8.97 23.29 -38.36
C LEU A 77 9.04 22.77 -36.90
N PRO A 78 8.57 21.56 -36.55
CA PRO A 78 8.64 21.09 -35.16
C PRO A 78 10.08 20.98 -34.64
N LYS A 79 10.99 20.46 -35.49
CA LYS A 79 12.41 20.33 -35.14
C LYS A 79 13.08 21.69 -34.95
N LEU A 80 12.75 22.69 -35.76
CA LEU A 80 13.26 24.06 -35.62
C LEU A 80 12.71 24.75 -34.37
N GLN A 81 11.46 24.50 -34.01
CA GLN A 81 10.88 24.99 -32.76
C GLN A 81 11.58 24.38 -31.55
N ASP A 82 11.69 23.04 -31.49
CA ASP A 82 12.40 22.36 -30.41
C ASP A 82 13.84 22.87 -30.28
N TYR A 83 14.51 23.09 -31.40
CA TYR A 83 15.87 23.59 -31.46
C TYR A 83 16.00 24.99 -30.86
N ILE A 84 15.12 25.93 -31.21
CA ILE A 84 15.16 27.31 -30.68
C ILE A 84 14.62 27.38 -29.23
N TYR A 85 13.67 26.52 -28.85
CA TYR A 85 13.06 26.60 -27.53
C TYR A 85 13.84 25.86 -26.43
N GLN A 86 14.51 24.75 -26.73
CA GLN A 86 15.17 23.95 -25.70
C GLN A 86 16.55 24.51 -25.31
N ASN A 87 16.74 24.78 -24.01
CA ASN A 87 17.97 25.37 -23.47
C ASN A 87 19.23 24.50 -23.71
N LYS A 88 19.07 23.19 -23.93
CA LYS A 88 20.18 22.24 -24.15
C LYS A 88 21.01 22.54 -25.40
N TYR A 89 20.46 23.30 -26.36
CA TYR A 89 21.15 23.62 -27.60
C TYR A 89 21.98 24.92 -27.54
N TYR A 90 21.93 25.64 -26.42
CA TYR A 90 22.70 26.86 -26.19
C TYR A 90 23.92 26.59 -25.32
N VAL A 91 24.97 27.40 -25.51
CA VAL A 91 26.17 27.34 -24.66
C VAL A 91 25.76 27.53 -23.19
N ASN A 92 26.44 26.81 -22.29
CA ASN A 92 26.14 26.77 -20.86
C ASN A 92 24.71 26.39 -20.49
N LYS A 93 23.95 25.76 -21.41
CA LYS A 93 22.52 25.45 -21.22
C LYS A 93 21.67 26.71 -20.93
N ASN A 94 22.00 27.84 -21.55
CA ASN A 94 21.29 29.12 -21.43
C ASN A 94 21.30 29.73 -20.01
N LYS A 95 22.38 29.52 -19.22
CA LYS A 95 22.48 30.05 -17.85
C LYS A 95 22.73 31.56 -17.79
N THR A 96 23.26 32.18 -18.86
CA THR A 96 23.62 33.61 -18.88
C THR A 96 22.80 34.41 -19.91
N GLY A 97 21.69 33.84 -20.39
CA GLY A 97 20.78 34.48 -21.35
C GLY A 97 21.24 34.38 -22.80
N GLU A 98 22.09 33.40 -23.14
CA GLU A 98 22.62 33.17 -24.49
C GLU A 98 21.51 32.99 -25.54
N LYS A 99 20.41 32.34 -25.17
CA LYS A 99 19.23 32.15 -26.02
C LYS A 99 18.56 33.46 -26.39
N GLU A 100 18.42 34.37 -25.42
CA GLU A 100 17.78 35.66 -25.65
C GLU A 100 18.61 36.51 -26.60
N LYS A 101 19.93 36.56 -26.38
CA LYS A 101 20.89 37.24 -27.26
C LYS A 101 20.92 36.66 -28.68
N PHE A 102 20.86 35.34 -28.80
CA PHE A 102 20.80 34.67 -30.11
C PHE A 102 19.50 34.99 -30.85
N VAL A 103 18.35 34.87 -30.17
CA VAL A 103 17.05 35.08 -30.81
C VAL A 103 16.79 36.55 -31.13
N SER A 104 17.27 37.48 -30.30
CA SER A 104 17.16 38.92 -30.59
C SER A 104 17.98 39.29 -31.82
N GLN A 105 19.23 38.81 -31.90
CA GLN A 105 20.13 39.12 -33.02
C GLN A 105 19.60 38.61 -34.35
N PHE A 106 19.15 37.35 -34.41
CA PHE A 106 18.68 36.71 -35.64
C PHE A 106 17.16 36.87 -35.88
N SER A 107 16.56 37.91 -35.28
CA SER A 107 15.13 38.21 -35.41
C SER A 107 14.75 38.78 -36.79
N LEU A 108 13.45 38.79 -37.10
CA LEU A 108 12.93 39.38 -38.34
C LEU A 108 13.14 40.90 -38.39
N VAL A 109 13.10 41.58 -37.24
CA VAL A 109 13.30 43.04 -37.14
C VAL A 109 14.73 43.40 -37.55
N ASN A 110 15.72 42.70 -36.99
CA ASN A 110 17.12 42.90 -37.39
C ASN A 110 17.36 42.53 -38.85
N TRP A 111 16.71 41.46 -39.35
CA TRP A 111 16.76 41.13 -40.76
C TRP A 111 16.30 42.31 -41.63
N MET A 112 15.18 42.98 -41.29
CA MET A 112 14.68 44.12 -42.07
C MET A 112 15.65 45.31 -42.08
N GLN A 113 16.31 45.60 -40.96
CA GLN A 113 17.26 46.70 -40.80
C GLN A 113 18.60 46.49 -41.55
N MET A 114 18.89 45.27 -42.00
CA MET A 114 20.10 44.98 -42.79
C MET A 114 20.04 45.63 -44.18
N LYS A 115 21.21 46.03 -44.70
CA LYS A 115 21.34 46.54 -46.08
C LYS A 115 20.98 45.44 -47.08
N GLU A 116 20.33 45.80 -48.19
CA GLU A 116 19.87 44.83 -49.21
C GLU A 116 21.01 43.96 -49.75
N ILE A 117 22.21 44.51 -49.92
CA ILE A 117 23.40 43.77 -50.38
C ILE A 117 23.72 42.62 -49.41
N GLU A 118 23.56 42.83 -48.11
CA GLU A 118 23.86 41.81 -47.09
C GLU A 118 22.79 40.71 -47.05
N LYS A 119 21.53 41.04 -47.30
CA LYS A 119 20.43 40.07 -47.32
C LYS A 119 20.59 39.04 -48.45
N HIS A 120 21.03 39.47 -49.63
CA HIS A 120 21.29 38.60 -50.81
C HIS A 120 22.45 37.63 -50.63
N GLN A 121 23.24 37.88 -49.61
CA GLN A 121 24.50 37.24 -49.30
C GLN A 121 24.26 36.00 -48.39
N HIS A 122 23.08 35.90 -47.77
CA HIS A 122 22.64 34.73 -47.01
C HIS A 122 22.05 33.61 -47.90
N THR A 123 22.29 32.37 -47.50
CA THR A 123 21.76 31.14 -48.13
C THR A 123 20.99 30.33 -47.10
N LEU A 124 19.90 29.66 -47.50
CA LEU A 124 19.01 28.91 -46.62
C LEU A 124 19.77 27.85 -45.84
N GLU A 125 20.64 27.11 -46.52
CA GLU A 125 21.51 26.09 -45.94
C GLU A 125 22.98 26.53 -46.02
N GLU A 126 23.78 26.11 -45.02
CA GLU A 126 25.23 26.32 -44.93
C GLU A 126 25.66 27.78 -45.13
N CYS A 127 24.99 28.70 -44.42
CA CYS A 127 25.21 30.13 -44.61
C CYS A 127 26.59 30.60 -44.10
N PRO A 128 27.53 30.97 -44.99
CA PRO A 128 28.89 31.35 -44.60
C PRO A 128 28.94 32.68 -43.86
N ILE A 129 27.95 33.55 -44.04
CA ILE A 129 27.91 34.88 -43.41
C ILE A 129 27.45 34.80 -41.96
N CYS A 130 26.56 33.86 -41.65
CA CYS A 130 26.21 33.59 -40.26
C CYS A 130 27.43 33.10 -39.48
N THR A 131 28.31 32.30 -40.07
CA THR A 131 29.50 31.76 -39.39
C THR A 131 30.67 32.74 -39.36
N THR A 132 30.86 33.55 -40.40
CA THR A 132 31.98 34.51 -40.49
C THR A 132 31.68 35.87 -39.86
N LYS A 133 30.67 36.60 -40.35
CA LYS A 133 30.33 37.96 -39.89
C LYS A 133 29.62 37.97 -38.54
N TYR A 134 28.72 37.02 -38.30
CA TYR A 134 27.94 36.92 -37.06
C TYR A 134 28.48 35.84 -36.10
N ASN A 135 29.78 35.49 -36.21
CA ASN A 135 30.41 34.40 -35.46
C ASN A 135 30.14 34.49 -33.94
N VAL A 136 30.29 35.68 -33.36
CA VAL A 136 30.07 35.90 -31.91
C VAL A 136 28.68 35.43 -31.48
N PHE A 137 27.64 35.73 -32.26
CA PHE A 137 26.27 35.32 -31.95
C PHE A 137 26.01 33.87 -32.38
N SER A 138 26.58 33.41 -33.49
CA SER A 138 26.43 32.04 -33.98
C SER A 138 27.09 31.01 -33.04
N SER A 139 28.18 31.39 -32.38
CA SER A 139 28.92 30.56 -31.41
C SER A 139 28.19 30.38 -30.07
N LEU A 140 27.16 31.18 -29.78
CA LEU A 140 26.27 31.01 -28.62
C LEU A 140 25.43 29.73 -28.69
N HIS A 141 25.45 29.04 -29.83
CA HIS A 141 24.67 27.85 -30.10
C HIS A 141 25.57 26.64 -30.44
N THR A 142 25.26 25.45 -29.92
CA THR A 142 26.14 24.26 -29.97
C THR A 142 26.46 23.70 -31.36
N CYS A 143 25.61 23.91 -32.38
CA CYS A 143 25.93 23.54 -33.77
C CYS A 143 27.22 24.17 -34.33
N SER A 144 27.64 25.36 -33.88
CA SER A 144 28.90 25.99 -34.34
C SER A 144 30.14 25.20 -33.91
N LYS A 145 30.08 24.42 -32.83
CA LYS A 145 31.20 23.56 -32.38
C LYS A 145 31.38 22.29 -33.23
N VAL A 146 30.41 21.95 -34.09
CA VAL A 146 30.46 20.74 -34.94
C VAL A 146 31.27 20.99 -36.21
N GLU A 147 31.29 22.22 -36.73
CA GLU A 147 32.00 22.57 -37.98
C GLU A 147 33.52 22.62 -37.77
N ASN A 148 34.01 23.22 -36.68
CA ASN A 148 35.45 23.19 -36.33
C ASN A 148 35.98 21.79 -35.96
N LYS A 149 35.08 20.83 -35.68
CA LYS A 149 35.45 19.42 -35.45
C LYS A 149 35.70 18.65 -36.75
N ALA A 150 35.22 19.12 -37.91
CA ALA A 150 35.35 18.42 -39.18
C ALA A 150 36.75 18.59 -39.81
N GLU A 151 37.36 19.77 -39.71
CA GLU A 151 38.73 20.02 -40.18
C GLU A 151 39.77 19.28 -39.33
N ASN A 152 39.61 19.27 -38.00
CA ASN A 152 40.45 18.47 -37.10
C ASN A 152 40.29 16.96 -37.34
N LEU A 153 39.13 16.49 -37.79
CA LEU A 153 38.94 15.08 -38.10
C LEU A 153 39.73 14.65 -39.35
N LYS A 154 39.85 15.53 -40.35
CA LYS A 154 40.59 15.26 -41.58
C LYS A 154 42.09 15.09 -41.32
N SER A 155 42.69 15.99 -40.53
CA SER A 155 44.10 15.92 -40.16
C SER A 155 44.42 14.71 -39.25
N THR A 156 43.50 14.38 -38.33
CA THR A 156 43.65 13.21 -37.46
C THR A 156 43.52 11.91 -38.27
N CYS A 157 42.62 11.84 -39.26
CA CYS A 157 42.51 10.67 -40.13
C CYS A 157 43.73 10.47 -41.04
N THR A 158 44.37 11.53 -41.55
CA THR A 158 45.61 11.40 -42.35
C THR A 158 46.79 10.92 -41.52
N ASN A 159 47.01 11.48 -40.33
CA ASN A 159 48.10 11.03 -39.45
C ASN A 159 47.91 9.56 -38.99
N LEU A 160 46.65 9.11 -38.88
CA LEU A 160 46.30 7.74 -38.51
C LEU A 160 46.51 6.73 -39.66
N VAL A 161 46.33 7.15 -40.91
CA VAL A 161 46.66 6.32 -42.10
C VAL A 161 48.16 6.07 -42.15
N ASP A 162 48.97 7.09 -41.87
CA ASP A 162 50.44 6.96 -41.83
C ASP A 162 50.90 6.04 -40.69
N THR A 163 50.26 6.10 -39.51
CA THR A 163 50.56 5.22 -38.36
C THR A 163 50.20 3.76 -38.65
N ILE A 164 49.08 3.52 -39.34
CA ILE A 164 48.68 2.20 -39.84
C ILE A 164 49.76 1.71 -40.81
N GLN A 165 50.18 2.53 -41.78
CA GLN A 165 51.13 2.15 -42.81
C GLN A 165 52.52 1.80 -42.27
N GLU A 166 52.99 2.47 -41.21
CA GLU A 166 54.26 2.15 -40.53
C GLU A 166 54.22 0.81 -39.77
N GLU A 167 53.11 0.45 -39.12
CA GLU A 167 52.98 -0.83 -38.40
C GLU A 167 52.81 -2.08 -39.30
N PHE A 168 52.45 -1.91 -40.59
CA PHE A 168 52.12 -3.01 -41.52
C PHE A 168 53.26 -3.51 -42.41
N SER A 169 54.52 -3.28 -42.03
CA SER A 169 55.69 -3.75 -42.80
C SER A 169 55.93 -5.28 -42.78
N ALA A 170 55.18 -6.05 -41.99
CA ALA A 170 55.28 -7.52 -41.96
C ALA A 170 53.91 -8.19 -41.72
N THR A 171 53.61 -9.24 -42.48
CA THR A 171 52.32 -9.96 -42.58
C THR A 171 51.72 -10.39 -41.21
N PRO A 172 50.69 -9.71 -40.67
CA PRO A 172 50.05 -10.11 -39.42
C PRO A 172 48.73 -10.86 -39.66
N SER A 173 48.37 -11.75 -38.73
CA SER A 173 47.08 -12.47 -38.73
C SER A 173 45.89 -11.50 -38.71
N ILE A 174 44.84 -11.79 -39.48
CA ILE A 174 43.61 -10.98 -39.63
C ILE A 174 43.06 -10.45 -38.29
N ASN A 175 43.04 -11.28 -37.24
CA ASN A 175 42.54 -10.90 -35.91
C ASN A 175 43.33 -9.76 -35.22
N LYS A 176 44.64 -9.62 -35.50
CA LYS A 176 45.45 -8.52 -34.98
C LYS A 176 45.16 -7.23 -35.72
N VAL A 177 45.00 -7.32 -37.04
CA VAL A 177 44.62 -6.19 -37.91
C VAL A 177 43.27 -5.64 -37.48
N THR A 178 42.28 -6.50 -37.27
CA THR A 178 40.94 -6.08 -36.84
C THR A 178 40.95 -5.41 -35.46
N LYS A 179 41.76 -5.89 -34.52
CA LYS A 179 41.90 -5.27 -33.19
C LYS A 179 42.59 -3.90 -33.24
N ALA A 180 43.64 -3.75 -34.04
CA ALA A 180 44.32 -2.47 -34.22
C ALA A 180 43.37 -1.43 -34.84
N VAL A 181 42.61 -1.81 -35.88
CA VAL A 181 41.60 -0.96 -36.51
C VAL A 181 40.51 -0.55 -35.52
N VAL A 182 40.01 -1.47 -34.68
CA VAL A 182 39.00 -1.14 -33.65
C VAL A 182 39.57 -0.20 -32.59
N GLN A 183 40.81 -0.42 -32.14
CA GLN A 183 41.49 0.47 -31.18
C GLN A 183 41.70 1.88 -31.73
N VAL A 184 41.93 2.02 -33.04
CA VAL A 184 42.07 3.32 -33.71
C VAL A 184 40.73 4.04 -33.88
N ILE A 185 39.67 3.31 -34.20
CA ILE A 185 38.34 3.89 -34.44
C ILE A 185 37.67 4.29 -33.12
N ASN A 186 37.88 3.55 -32.04
CA ASN A 186 37.15 3.71 -30.79
C ASN A 186 37.27 5.12 -30.14
N PRO A 187 38.46 5.75 -30.04
CA PRO A 187 38.60 7.10 -29.51
C PRO A 187 37.87 8.15 -30.37
N VAL A 188 37.96 8.01 -31.70
CA VAL A 188 37.29 8.93 -32.64
C VAL A 188 35.78 8.79 -32.54
N PHE A 189 35.28 7.56 -32.48
CA PHE A 189 33.86 7.24 -32.36
C PHE A 189 33.30 7.71 -31.00
N ALA A 190 34.00 7.42 -29.90
CA ALA A 190 33.63 7.88 -28.56
C ALA A 190 33.60 9.42 -28.49
N SER A 191 34.56 10.12 -29.10
CA SER A 191 34.59 11.60 -29.09
C SER A 191 33.43 12.27 -29.87
N LYS A 192 32.83 11.54 -30.82
CA LYS A 192 31.73 12.01 -31.67
C LYS A 192 30.36 11.62 -31.15
N PHE A 193 30.23 10.41 -30.63
CA PHE A 193 28.94 9.82 -30.29
C PHE A 193 28.75 9.62 -28.78
N ASP A 194 29.78 9.86 -27.97
CA ASP A 194 29.77 9.66 -26.50
C ASP A 194 29.45 8.20 -26.10
N VAL A 195 29.70 7.26 -27.03
CA VAL A 195 29.55 5.81 -26.86
C VAL A 195 30.75 5.11 -27.49
N ASN A 196 31.18 3.99 -26.91
CA ASN A 196 32.28 3.18 -27.43
C ASN A 196 31.84 2.45 -28.72
N PHE A 197 32.72 2.40 -29.71
CA PHE A 197 32.46 1.81 -31.03
C PHE A 197 32.07 0.32 -30.94
N GLU A 198 32.71 -0.43 -30.05
CA GLU A 198 32.40 -1.84 -29.82
C GLU A 198 30.99 -2.02 -29.25
N THR A 199 30.59 -1.17 -28.29
CA THR A 199 29.22 -1.17 -27.75
C THR A 199 28.17 -0.77 -28.77
N ALA A 200 28.46 0.23 -29.62
CA ALA A 200 27.51 0.68 -30.63
C ALA A 200 27.31 -0.36 -31.76
N ILE A 201 28.36 -1.07 -32.14
CA ILE A 201 28.27 -2.21 -33.07
C ILE A 201 27.55 -3.39 -32.40
N ALA A 202 27.87 -3.68 -31.15
CA ALA A 202 27.19 -4.77 -30.43
C ALA A 202 25.68 -4.51 -30.34
N GLU A 203 25.26 -3.28 -30.05
CA GLU A 203 23.85 -2.87 -30.02
C GLU A 203 23.18 -2.94 -31.40
N SER A 204 23.86 -2.52 -32.47
CA SER A 204 23.29 -2.51 -33.82
C SER A 204 23.09 -3.91 -34.40
N PHE A 205 23.93 -4.87 -34.02
CA PHE A 205 23.81 -6.28 -34.39
C PHE A 205 23.10 -7.15 -33.32
N HIS A 206 22.56 -6.53 -32.27
CA HIS A 206 21.97 -7.24 -31.12
C HIS A 206 22.90 -8.28 -30.48
N LEU A 207 24.21 -8.07 -30.59
CA LEU A 207 25.23 -8.89 -29.95
C LEU A 207 25.30 -8.48 -28.49
N SER A 208 25.14 -9.44 -27.59
CA SER A 208 25.40 -9.18 -26.17
C SER A 208 26.90 -8.88 -26.01
N PRO A 209 27.30 -7.87 -25.22
CA PRO A 209 28.72 -7.71 -24.88
C PRO A 209 29.26 -9.03 -24.30
N THR A 210 30.54 -9.31 -24.50
CA THR A 210 31.22 -10.45 -23.88
C THR A 210 31.31 -10.19 -22.38
N GLU A 211 30.22 -10.48 -21.67
CA GLU A 211 30.15 -10.37 -20.23
C GLU A 211 31.17 -11.32 -19.62
N THR A 212 31.93 -10.83 -18.64
CA THR A 212 32.72 -11.72 -17.80
C THR A 212 31.79 -12.75 -17.17
N PRO A 213 32.26 -14.00 -16.92
CA PRO A 213 31.44 -15.03 -16.27
C PRO A 213 30.77 -14.56 -14.98
N GLU A 214 31.44 -13.66 -14.25
CA GLU A 214 30.96 -13.07 -13.01
C GLU A 214 29.86 -12.00 -13.24
N SER A 215 30.01 -11.14 -14.25
CA SER A 215 28.97 -10.19 -14.64
C SER A 215 27.70 -10.91 -15.10
N ARG A 216 27.85 -11.92 -15.97
CA ARG A 216 26.72 -12.72 -16.46
C ARG A 216 25.97 -13.43 -15.32
N LYS A 217 26.73 -13.97 -14.34
CA LYS A 217 26.15 -14.58 -13.15
C LYS A 217 25.37 -13.56 -12.32
N ASN A 218 25.92 -12.37 -12.10
CA ASN A 218 25.25 -11.30 -11.36
C ASN A 218 23.98 -10.83 -12.06
N THR A 219 24.02 -10.61 -13.38
CA THR A 219 22.84 -10.23 -14.18
C THR A 219 21.75 -11.30 -14.07
N MET A 220 22.12 -12.58 -14.22
CA MET A 220 21.19 -13.70 -14.10
C MET A 220 20.57 -13.80 -12.70
N GLU A 221 21.35 -13.61 -11.63
CA GLU A 221 20.85 -13.57 -10.26
C GLU A 221 19.88 -12.38 -10.04
N GLN A 222 20.20 -11.20 -10.58
CA GLN A 222 19.34 -10.02 -10.50
C GLN A 222 18.01 -10.24 -11.21
N THR A 223 18.03 -10.71 -12.46
CA THR A 223 16.81 -11.01 -13.23
C THR A 223 15.95 -12.04 -12.48
N LEU A 224 16.56 -13.09 -11.94
CA LEU A 224 15.83 -14.13 -11.21
C LEU A 224 15.21 -13.60 -9.91
N ASN A 225 15.92 -12.72 -9.19
CA ASN A 225 15.39 -12.04 -8.00
C ASN A 225 14.21 -11.12 -8.34
N MET A 226 14.29 -10.35 -9.43
CA MET A 226 13.19 -9.51 -9.90
C MET A 226 11.97 -10.33 -10.29
N SER A 227 12.15 -11.42 -11.04
CA SER A 227 11.05 -12.33 -11.39
C SER A 227 10.41 -12.93 -10.14
N MET A 228 11.21 -13.37 -9.15
CA MET A 228 10.68 -13.86 -7.88
C MET A 228 9.88 -12.79 -7.12
N GLN A 229 10.35 -11.54 -7.09
CA GLN A 229 9.65 -10.45 -6.42
C GLN A 229 8.30 -10.16 -7.10
N SER A 230 8.28 -10.05 -8.42
CA SER A 230 7.05 -9.81 -9.20
C SER A 230 6.03 -10.94 -9.05
N ILE A 231 6.47 -12.21 -9.04
CA ILE A 231 5.60 -13.36 -8.81
C ILE A 231 5.02 -13.33 -7.38
N ASN A 232 5.84 -13.03 -6.37
CA ASN A 232 5.37 -12.94 -4.99
C ASN A 232 4.39 -11.78 -4.80
N SER A 233 4.65 -10.62 -5.39
CA SER A 233 3.77 -9.45 -5.27
C SER A 233 2.41 -9.73 -5.86
N ALA A 234 2.33 -10.32 -7.07
CA ALA A 234 1.07 -10.64 -7.72
C ALA A 234 0.16 -11.57 -6.90
N LEU A 235 0.74 -12.45 -6.07
CA LEU A 235 -0.02 -13.36 -5.21
C LEU A 235 -0.52 -12.69 -3.93
N THR A 236 0.20 -11.67 -3.46
CA THR A 236 -0.15 -10.88 -2.28
C THR A 236 -0.91 -9.60 -2.59
N ASP A 237 -1.05 -9.25 -3.87
CA ASP A 237 -1.76 -8.05 -4.33
C ASP A 237 -3.19 -8.04 -3.81
N ASN A 238 -3.61 -6.86 -3.35
CA ASN A 238 -4.91 -6.62 -2.72
C ASN A 238 -5.29 -7.60 -1.60
N ASP A 239 -4.29 -8.18 -0.93
CA ASP A 239 -4.46 -9.18 0.11
C ASP A 239 -5.27 -10.41 -0.34
N ASN A 240 -5.11 -10.81 -1.59
CA ASN A 240 -5.83 -11.95 -2.16
C ASN A 240 -5.65 -13.24 -1.36
N ASP A 241 -4.43 -13.58 -0.93
CA ASP A 241 -4.19 -14.78 -0.11
C ASP A 241 -4.77 -14.67 1.31
N VAL A 242 -4.84 -13.47 1.90
CA VAL A 242 -5.53 -13.24 3.18
C VAL A 242 -7.04 -13.39 2.99
N ARG A 243 -7.60 -12.79 1.94
CA ARG A 243 -9.03 -12.93 1.61
C ARG A 243 -9.36 -14.39 1.35
N GLN A 244 -8.56 -15.10 0.55
CA GLN A 244 -8.72 -16.52 0.28
C GLN A 244 -8.63 -17.36 1.56
N PHE A 245 -7.69 -17.06 2.45
CA PHE A 245 -7.60 -17.72 3.76
C PHE A 245 -8.87 -17.50 4.60
N LEU A 246 -9.35 -16.26 4.66
CA LEU A 246 -10.56 -15.90 5.41
C LEU A 246 -11.83 -16.51 4.80
N THR A 247 -11.96 -16.52 3.48
CA THR A 247 -13.15 -17.08 2.79
C THR A 247 -13.21 -18.59 2.87
N LEU A 248 -12.05 -19.27 2.91
CA LEU A 248 -12.00 -20.73 3.03
C LEU A 248 -12.24 -21.23 4.47
N GLY A 249 -12.32 -20.34 5.48
CA GLY A 249 -12.60 -20.70 6.87
C GLY A 249 -11.57 -21.66 7.50
N LYS A 250 -10.38 -21.81 6.91
CA LYS A 250 -9.40 -22.82 7.36
C LYS A 250 -8.74 -22.37 8.66
N SER A 251 -8.55 -23.30 9.59
CA SER A 251 -7.74 -23.01 10.78
C SER A 251 -6.29 -22.66 10.39
N TYR A 252 -5.63 -21.82 11.18
CA TYR A 252 -4.21 -21.49 10.99
C TYR A 252 -3.31 -22.73 10.89
N LYS A 253 -3.62 -23.78 11.67
CA LYS A 253 -2.91 -25.07 11.61
C LYS A 253 -3.15 -25.77 10.27
N SER A 254 -4.39 -25.79 9.79
CA SER A 254 -4.74 -26.39 8.49
C SER A 254 -4.07 -25.66 7.34
N HIS A 255 -4.15 -24.33 7.33
CA HIS A 255 -3.45 -23.49 6.37
C HIS A 255 -1.94 -23.80 6.34
N ASP A 256 -1.28 -23.86 7.50
CA ASP A 256 0.14 -24.18 7.54
C ASP A 256 0.45 -25.59 7.02
N ARG A 257 -0.43 -26.59 7.24
CA ARG A 257 -0.27 -27.94 6.65
C ARG A 257 -0.34 -27.90 5.13
N GLU A 258 -1.32 -27.21 4.56
CA GLU A 258 -1.45 -27.05 3.10
C GLU A 258 -0.26 -26.31 2.51
N ARG A 259 0.18 -25.25 3.21
CA ARG A 259 1.39 -24.52 2.87
C ARG A 259 2.62 -25.43 2.83
N MET A 260 2.67 -26.52 3.59
CA MET A 260 3.80 -27.47 3.55
C MET A 260 3.89 -28.27 2.24
N ILE A 261 2.81 -28.35 1.44
CA ILE A 261 2.81 -29.06 0.14
C ILE A 261 3.79 -28.40 -0.85
N PHE A 262 3.99 -27.08 -0.73
CA PHE A 262 4.92 -26.30 -1.54
C PHE A 262 6.39 -26.49 -1.15
N PHE A 263 6.67 -27.28 -0.11
CA PHE A 263 8.02 -27.59 0.35
C PHE A 263 8.33 -29.07 0.12
N SER A 264 9.62 -29.38 -0.01
CA SER A 264 10.12 -30.75 0.00
C SER A 264 9.79 -31.45 1.32
N THR A 265 9.68 -32.78 1.27
CA THR A 265 9.43 -33.54 2.48
C THR A 265 10.64 -33.47 3.41
N LYS A 266 10.41 -33.72 4.71
CA LYS A 266 11.50 -33.70 5.70
C LYS A 266 12.53 -34.79 5.38
N GLU A 267 12.09 -35.94 4.87
CA GLU A 267 12.93 -37.08 4.55
C GLU A 267 13.78 -36.83 3.30
N GLU A 268 13.20 -36.29 2.22
CA GLU A 268 13.97 -35.84 1.06
C GLU A 268 15.04 -34.83 1.46
N SER A 269 14.66 -33.85 2.29
CA SER A 269 15.60 -32.84 2.78
C SER A 269 16.72 -33.45 3.63
N ARG A 270 16.42 -34.50 4.41
CA ARG A 270 17.44 -35.26 5.18
C ARG A 270 18.43 -35.91 4.23
N LYS A 271 17.95 -36.67 3.25
CA LYS A 271 18.79 -37.38 2.26
C LYS A 271 19.71 -36.42 1.51
N ILE A 272 19.18 -35.28 1.08
CA ILE A 272 19.97 -34.23 0.40
C ILE A 272 21.05 -33.66 1.33
N THR A 273 20.70 -33.34 2.58
CA THR A 273 21.64 -32.79 3.55
C THR A 273 22.75 -33.79 3.87
N GLN A 274 22.40 -35.06 4.04
CA GLN A 274 23.34 -36.13 4.33
C GLN A 274 24.31 -36.36 3.17
N LYS A 275 23.81 -36.45 1.94
CA LYS A 275 24.65 -36.56 0.73
C LYS A 275 25.62 -35.38 0.59
N LYS A 276 25.18 -34.16 0.95
CA LYS A 276 26.05 -32.98 0.95
C LYS A 276 27.16 -33.09 1.99
N ILE A 277 26.83 -33.52 3.21
CA ILE A 277 27.81 -33.73 4.30
C ILE A 277 28.83 -34.80 3.89
N GLU A 278 28.38 -35.90 3.30
CA GLU A 278 29.27 -36.95 2.78
C GLU A 278 30.24 -36.40 1.73
N GLN A 279 29.74 -35.60 0.78
CA GLN A 279 30.57 -34.96 -0.24
C GLN A 279 31.55 -33.93 0.32
N GLU A 280 31.17 -33.20 1.38
CA GLU A 280 32.08 -32.29 2.12
C GLU A 280 33.17 -33.08 2.84
N ASN A 281 32.81 -34.16 3.54
CA ASN A 281 33.76 -35.03 4.24
C ASN A 281 34.74 -35.71 3.27
N LEU A 282 34.27 -36.05 2.06
CA LEU A 282 35.10 -36.60 0.97
C LEU A 282 35.94 -35.54 0.23
N GLY A 283 35.89 -34.27 0.65
CA GLY A 283 36.63 -33.17 0.02
C GLY A 283 36.15 -32.76 -1.37
N LYS A 284 35.06 -33.37 -1.88
CA LYS A 284 34.50 -33.08 -3.22
C LYS A 284 33.74 -31.75 -3.26
N LEU A 285 33.28 -31.26 -2.10
CA LEU A 285 32.59 -29.97 -1.97
C LEU A 285 33.22 -29.16 -0.83
N LYS A 286 33.46 -27.85 -1.09
CA LYS A 286 33.87 -26.93 -0.04
C LYS A 286 32.68 -26.59 0.87
N PRO A 287 32.88 -26.50 2.20
CA PRO A 287 31.83 -26.09 3.13
C PRO A 287 31.38 -24.65 2.83
N LYS A 288 30.08 -24.38 3.02
CA LYS A 288 29.53 -23.04 2.80
C LYS A 288 29.99 -22.09 3.92
N ILE A 289 30.65 -21.01 3.53
CA ILE A 289 31.06 -19.92 4.42
C ILE A 289 29.94 -18.86 4.43
N HIS A 290 29.48 -18.46 5.62
CA HIS A 290 28.38 -17.49 5.81
C HIS A 290 28.84 -16.15 6.37
N HIS A 291 30.14 -15.88 6.38
CA HIS A 291 30.74 -14.62 6.75
C HIS A 291 31.65 -14.12 5.61
N GLY A 292 31.81 -12.80 5.51
CA GLY A 292 32.87 -12.21 4.70
C GLY A 292 34.19 -12.21 5.46
N ASN A 293 35.17 -11.43 4.97
CA ASN A 293 36.36 -11.12 5.76
C ASN A 293 35.93 -10.46 7.10
N PHE A 294 36.46 -10.98 8.22
CA PHE A 294 36.17 -10.50 9.56
C PHE A 294 36.55 -9.03 9.79
N ASP A 295 37.49 -8.48 9.02
CA ASP A 295 37.90 -7.07 9.08
C ASP A 295 36.80 -6.10 8.63
N LYS A 296 35.78 -6.61 7.92
CA LYS A 296 34.61 -5.81 7.50
C LYS A 296 33.58 -5.64 8.62
N TYR A 297 33.83 -6.19 9.80
CA TYR A 297 32.93 -6.09 10.96
C TYR A 297 33.63 -5.38 12.12
N LYS A 298 32.87 -4.52 12.81
CA LYS A 298 33.29 -3.73 13.95
C LYS A 298 32.59 -4.23 15.21
N PHE A 299 33.39 -4.67 16.18
CA PHE A 299 32.96 -5.05 17.52
C PHE A 299 34.19 -5.11 18.43
N ASP A 300 33.95 -5.12 19.74
CA ASP A 300 34.99 -5.28 20.74
C ASP A 300 35.47 -6.74 20.77
N ARG A 301 36.58 -7.01 20.07
CA ARG A 301 37.12 -8.37 19.86
C ARG A 301 37.72 -8.94 21.15
N GLU A 302 38.43 -8.12 21.91
CA GLU A 302 39.19 -8.52 23.10
C GLU A 302 38.23 -8.90 24.22
N ASN A 303 37.30 -8.00 24.55
CA ASN A 303 36.28 -8.23 25.57
C ASN A 303 35.35 -9.40 25.21
N PHE A 304 35.07 -9.61 23.92
CA PHE A 304 34.29 -10.76 23.47
C PHE A 304 35.00 -12.11 23.72
N ILE A 305 36.30 -12.18 23.45
CA ILE A 305 37.09 -13.39 23.68
C ILE A 305 37.25 -13.64 25.18
N GLU A 306 37.53 -12.59 25.95
CA GLU A 306 37.62 -12.66 27.42
C GLU A 306 36.31 -13.17 28.02
N GLU A 307 35.17 -12.60 27.64
CA GLU A 307 33.87 -13.05 28.09
C GLU A 307 33.61 -14.52 27.71
N LEU A 308 33.97 -14.97 26.50
CA LEU A 308 33.84 -16.38 26.12
C LEU A 308 34.77 -17.33 26.90
N SER A 309 35.91 -16.84 27.38
CA SER A 309 36.86 -17.64 28.17
C SER A 309 36.37 -17.89 29.60
N THR A 310 35.59 -16.95 30.15
CA THR A 310 35.02 -17.03 31.51
C THR A 310 33.76 -17.90 31.62
N ILE A 311 33.13 -18.24 30.49
CA ILE A 311 31.90 -19.04 30.47
C ILE A 311 32.22 -20.53 30.68
N GLU A 312 31.54 -21.12 31.67
CA GLU A 312 31.68 -22.53 32.03
C GLU A 312 31.14 -23.48 30.95
N GLU A 313 31.65 -24.71 30.96
CA GLU A 313 31.24 -25.75 30.03
C GLU A 313 29.77 -26.14 30.23
N GLY A 314 29.01 -26.24 29.14
CA GLY A 314 27.59 -26.59 29.18
C GLY A 314 26.62 -25.43 29.38
N GLN A 315 27.11 -24.24 29.79
CA GLN A 315 26.28 -23.04 29.92
C GLN A 315 25.63 -22.65 28.58
N THR A 316 24.41 -22.11 28.66
CA THR A 316 23.65 -21.73 27.46
C THR A 316 24.03 -20.36 26.96
N ILE A 317 24.44 -20.27 25.69
CA ILE A 317 24.84 -19.02 25.02
C ILE A 317 23.90 -18.74 23.86
N ASN A 318 23.34 -17.54 23.83
CA ASN A 318 22.63 -16.98 22.68
C ASN A 318 23.54 -16.03 21.89
N TRP A 319 24.13 -16.54 20.80
CA TRP A 319 25.06 -15.79 19.95
C TRP A 319 24.50 -14.48 19.38
N THR A 320 23.19 -14.40 19.12
CA THR A 320 22.56 -13.15 18.66
C THR A 320 22.48 -12.12 19.79
N SER A 321 22.31 -12.57 21.03
CA SER A 321 22.34 -11.69 22.20
C SER A 321 23.76 -11.18 22.44
N MET A 322 24.77 -12.05 22.34
CA MET A 322 26.18 -11.66 22.39
C MET A 322 26.52 -10.62 21.34
N ALA A 323 26.03 -10.79 20.11
CA ALA A 323 26.21 -9.81 19.04
C ALA A 323 25.67 -8.42 19.39
N ARG A 324 24.53 -8.35 20.09
CA ARG A 324 23.98 -7.08 20.55
C ARG A 324 24.80 -6.50 21.70
N LYS A 325 25.23 -7.34 22.65
CA LYS A 325 26.03 -6.93 23.80
C LYS A 325 27.35 -6.27 23.38
N HIS A 326 28.06 -6.87 22.42
CA HIS A 326 29.33 -6.33 21.89
C HIS A 326 29.15 -5.35 20.71
N ASN A 327 27.93 -4.80 20.51
CA ASN A 327 27.64 -3.78 19.50
C ASN A 327 28.10 -4.16 18.07
N PHE A 328 27.91 -5.42 17.68
CA PHE A 328 28.42 -5.98 16.44
C PHE A 328 27.80 -5.34 15.20
N LYS A 329 28.62 -4.67 14.39
CA LYS A 329 28.19 -3.89 13.22
C LYS A 329 29.02 -4.20 11.98
N ASN A 330 28.42 -4.01 10.79
CA ASN A 330 29.15 -4.02 9.52
C ASN A 330 29.75 -2.63 9.20
N LEU A 331 30.44 -2.50 8.06
CA LEU A 331 30.98 -1.23 7.56
C LEU A 331 29.93 -0.11 7.44
N ASN A 332 28.66 -0.47 7.22
CA ASN A 332 27.55 0.47 7.12
C ASN A 332 26.90 0.79 8.49
N ASN A 333 27.59 0.49 9.60
CA ASN A 333 27.13 0.68 10.98
C ASN A 333 25.80 -0.01 11.34
N LYS A 334 25.39 -1.03 10.57
CA LYS A 334 24.18 -1.82 10.83
C LYS A 334 24.55 -3.21 11.34
N MET A 335 23.76 -3.74 12.27
CA MET A 335 23.93 -5.12 12.73
C MET A 335 23.43 -6.08 11.63
N PRO A 336 24.27 -7.02 11.14
CA PRO A 336 23.83 -8.03 10.16
C PRO A 336 22.73 -8.93 10.72
N LEU A 337 21.81 -9.38 9.85
CA LEU A 337 20.74 -10.32 10.23
C LEU A 337 21.29 -11.67 10.72
N ASN A 338 22.46 -12.07 10.22
CA ASN A 338 23.20 -13.28 10.59
C ASN A 338 24.32 -13.01 11.60
N SER A 339 24.30 -11.90 12.33
CA SER A 339 25.35 -11.46 13.27
C SER A 339 25.81 -12.55 14.24
N GLY A 340 24.89 -13.26 14.89
CA GLY A 340 25.23 -14.36 15.80
C GLY A 340 26.00 -15.51 15.13
N GLN A 341 25.75 -15.78 13.84
CA GLN A 341 26.50 -16.81 13.11
C GLN A 341 27.91 -16.37 12.78
N ILE A 342 28.09 -15.08 12.46
CA ILE A 342 29.40 -14.50 12.14
C ILE A 342 30.27 -14.51 13.40
N LEU A 343 29.73 -14.09 14.55
CA LEU A 343 30.44 -14.13 15.82
C LEU A 343 30.82 -15.55 16.27
N MET A 344 29.92 -16.52 16.08
CA MET A 344 30.25 -17.92 16.35
C MET A 344 31.37 -18.43 15.42
N ALA A 345 31.39 -18.02 14.15
CA ALA A 345 32.46 -18.37 13.23
C ALA A 345 33.80 -17.71 13.60
N TYR A 346 33.76 -16.45 14.04
CA TYR A 346 34.94 -15.76 14.55
C TYR A 346 35.51 -16.46 15.79
N ALA A 347 34.68 -16.84 16.76
CA ALA A 347 35.13 -17.60 17.93
C ALA A 347 35.83 -18.92 17.56
N LYS A 348 35.32 -19.64 16.54
CA LYS A 348 35.97 -20.85 16.01
C LYS A 348 37.33 -20.57 15.38
N GLU A 349 37.47 -19.46 14.64
CA GLU A 349 38.75 -19.07 14.02
C GLU A 349 39.79 -18.67 15.07
N GLN A 350 39.36 -18.10 16.20
CA GLN A 350 40.20 -17.81 17.37
C GLN A 350 40.50 -19.05 18.24
N GLY A 351 40.15 -20.26 17.78
CA GLY A 351 40.47 -21.51 18.47
C GLY A 351 39.53 -21.89 19.63
N ILE A 352 38.41 -21.18 19.82
CA ILE A 352 37.43 -21.50 20.86
C ILE A 352 36.55 -22.66 20.40
N ASP A 353 36.50 -23.75 21.19
CA ASP A 353 35.53 -24.82 20.96
C ASP A 353 34.11 -24.36 21.33
N VAL A 354 33.37 -23.89 20.33
CA VAL A 354 31.98 -23.44 20.50
C VAL A 354 31.01 -24.58 20.82
N TYR A 355 31.40 -25.85 20.66
CA TYR A 355 30.54 -27.01 20.95
C TYR A 355 30.53 -27.37 22.44
N LYS A 356 31.46 -26.83 23.24
CA LYS A 356 31.47 -26.95 24.70
C LYS A 356 30.26 -26.26 25.35
N PHE A 357 29.69 -25.26 24.69
CA PHE A 357 28.52 -24.51 25.12
C PHE A 357 27.20 -25.17 24.66
N ASN A 358 26.08 -24.85 25.33
CA ASN A 358 24.74 -25.32 24.97
C ASN A 358 24.59 -26.85 24.93
N LYS A 359 25.10 -27.57 25.94
CA LYS A 359 25.12 -29.04 25.92
C LYS A 359 23.74 -29.71 26.00
N GLN A 360 22.82 -29.11 26.76
CA GLN A 360 21.54 -29.71 27.15
C GLN A 360 20.37 -29.34 26.24
N SER A 361 20.50 -28.29 25.42
CA SER A 361 19.38 -27.76 24.65
C SER A 361 19.65 -27.80 23.14
N ARG A 362 18.57 -27.96 22.37
CA ARG A 362 18.58 -27.90 20.90
C ARG A 362 18.72 -26.43 20.44
N VAL A 363 19.76 -25.74 20.90
CA VAL A 363 19.95 -24.29 20.72
C VAL A 363 20.39 -23.99 19.29
N SER A 364 19.93 -22.85 18.77
CA SER A 364 20.46 -22.27 17.54
C SER A 364 21.98 -22.14 17.61
N GLY A 365 22.71 -22.98 16.89
CA GLY A 365 24.17 -22.94 16.88
C GLY A 365 24.81 -24.31 16.73
N ARG A 366 24.18 -25.36 17.29
CA ARG A 366 24.56 -26.76 17.02
C ARG A 366 24.24 -27.08 15.56
N ASP A 367 25.25 -26.87 14.73
CA ASP A 367 25.31 -27.24 13.33
C ASP A 367 24.14 -26.71 12.48
N TYR A 368 23.98 -25.38 12.47
CA TYR A 368 23.02 -24.71 11.57
C TYR A 368 23.16 -25.20 10.11
N LEU A 369 24.39 -25.47 9.68
CA LEU A 369 24.75 -25.95 8.34
C LEU A 369 24.24 -27.37 8.06
N ARG A 370 24.18 -28.23 9.08
CA ARG A 370 23.66 -29.59 9.00
C ARG A 370 22.21 -29.72 9.43
N ARG A 371 21.56 -28.61 9.80
CA ARG A 371 20.14 -28.59 10.14
C ARG A 371 19.32 -28.88 8.89
N VAL A 372 18.59 -29.98 8.94
CA VAL A 372 17.66 -30.36 7.89
C VAL A 372 16.50 -29.36 7.85
N ARG A 373 16.40 -28.63 6.74
CA ARG A 373 15.31 -27.69 6.46
C ARG A 373 14.61 -28.12 5.19
N ARG A 374 13.29 -28.02 5.19
CA ARG A 374 12.50 -28.21 3.99
C ARG A 374 12.77 -27.06 3.03
N ALA A 375 13.29 -27.37 1.85
CA ALA A 375 13.46 -26.39 0.77
C ALA A 375 12.13 -26.17 0.06
N LYS A 376 11.88 -24.94 -0.44
CA LYS A 376 10.77 -24.68 -1.36
C LYS A 376 10.95 -25.54 -2.61
N LYS A 377 9.85 -26.12 -3.10
CA LYS A 377 9.84 -26.79 -4.40
C LYS A 377 10.13 -25.77 -5.50
N ARG A 378 10.75 -26.22 -6.59
CA ARG A 378 11.07 -25.40 -7.76
C ARG A 378 10.23 -25.82 -8.95
N LEU A 379 9.94 -24.89 -9.85
CA LEU A 379 9.30 -25.21 -11.12
C LEU A 379 10.26 -26.07 -11.97
N LEU A 380 9.72 -27.12 -12.60
CA LEU A 380 10.48 -28.16 -13.29
C LEU A 380 11.62 -27.58 -14.15
N LYS A 381 12.86 -28.01 -13.88
CA LYS A 381 14.11 -27.62 -14.57
C LYS A 381 14.51 -26.13 -14.48
N THR A 382 13.86 -25.32 -13.64
CA THR A 382 14.24 -23.91 -13.44
C THR A 382 14.79 -23.65 -12.03
N ASN A 383 15.50 -22.53 -11.87
CA ASN A 383 15.94 -22.04 -10.55
C ASN A 383 14.85 -21.24 -9.81
N ILE A 384 13.62 -21.21 -10.34
CA ILE A 384 12.50 -20.44 -9.80
C ILE A 384 11.74 -21.31 -8.79
N SER A 385 11.55 -20.79 -7.57
CA SER A 385 10.77 -21.47 -6.53
C SER A 385 9.28 -21.33 -6.81
N ILE A 386 8.50 -22.36 -6.50
CA ILE A 386 7.03 -22.28 -6.54
C ILE A 386 6.59 -21.22 -5.54
N ASN A 387 5.61 -20.40 -5.95
CA ASN A 387 5.05 -19.40 -5.07
C ASN A 387 4.34 -20.05 -3.87
N THR A 388 4.45 -19.44 -2.70
CA THR A 388 3.97 -20.03 -1.44
C THR A 388 3.15 -19.02 -0.67
N PRO A 389 1.95 -19.40 -0.16
CA PRO A 389 1.16 -18.53 0.70
C PRO A 389 1.92 -18.02 1.93
N ARG A 390 1.50 -16.87 2.48
CA ARG A 390 2.04 -16.29 3.71
C ARG A 390 1.91 -17.30 4.87
N SER A 391 2.85 -17.29 5.81
CA SER A 391 2.74 -18.17 6.99
C SER A 391 1.58 -17.76 7.90
N ALA A 392 1.01 -18.70 8.65
CA ALA A 392 -0.04 -18.38 9.62
C ALA A 392 0.38 -17.32 10.66
N LYS A 393 1.67 -17.21 10.97
CA LYS A 393 2.20 -16.15 11.86
C LYS A 393 2.03 -14.76 11.23
N ILE A 394 2.37 -14.64 9.94
CA ILE A 394 2.27 -13.37 9.20
C ILE A 394 0.79 -13.01 8.99
N LEU A 395 -0.03 -13.99 8.58
CA LEU A 395 -1.48 -13.80 8.43
C LEU A 395 -2.13 -13.31 9.74
N ARG A 396 -1.80 -13.92 10.89
CA ARG A 396 -2.25 -13.44 12.19
C ARG A 396 -1.89 -11.99 12.48
N GLY A 397 -0.67 -11.58 12.14
CA GLY A 397 -0.24 -10.19 12.31
C GLY A 397 -1.11 -9.23 11.51
N ILE A 398 -1.31 -9.52 10.22
CA ILE A 398 -2.11 -8.71 9.30
C ILE A 398 -3.57 -8.64 9.74
N VAL A 399 -4.16 -9.78 10.14
CA VAL A 399 -5.55 -9.83 10.62
C VAL A 399 -5.71 -9.03 11.91
N LYS A 400 -4.76 -9.11 12.84
CA LYS A 400 -4.77 -8.32 14.08
C LYS A 400 -4.63 -6.82 13.84
N GLU A 401 -3.73 -6.43 12.94
CA GLU A 401 -3.47 -5.03 12.60
C GLU A 401 -4.67 -4.39 11.88
N LYS A 402 -5.39 -5.17 11.08
CA LYS A 402 -6.69 -4.79 10.53
C LYS A 402 -7.79 -4.94 11.59
N LYS A 403 -7.75 -4.14 12.66
CA LYS A 403 -8.88 -4.00 13.59
C LYS A 403 -10.12 -3.52 12.83
N TYR A 404 -11.05 -4.41 12.53
CA TYR A 404 -12.29 -4.06 11.83
C TYR A 404 -13.27 -3.26 12.72
N TYR A 405 -13.09 -3.27 14.05
CA TYR A 405 -14.00 -2.66 15.04
C TYR A 405 -13.94 -1.12 15.10
N GLU A 406 -12.80 -0.47 14.82
CA GLU A 406 -12.68 0.99 14.91
C GLU A 406 -13.44 1.74 13.79
N LYS A 407 -13.91 1.05 12.74
CA LYS A 407 -14.47 1.70 11.55
C LYS A 407 -15.86 2.31 11.72
N ARG A 408 -16.71 1.87 12.66
CA ARG A 408 -18.12 2.32 12.69
C ARG A 408 -18.29 3.72 13.27
N ASN A 409 -17.74 3.99 14.46
CA ASN A 409 -17.78 5.34 15.03
C ASN A 409 -17.08 6.35 14.12
N HIS A 410 -15.93 5.97 13.54
CA HIS A 410 -15.27 6.79 12.52
C HIS A 410 -16.15 7.05 11.28
N ARG A 411 -16.92 6.06 10.80
CA ARG A 411 -17.86 6.24 9.68
C ARG A 411 -19.05 7.14 10.03
N LEU A 412 -19.68 6.95 11.19
CA LEU A 412 -20.81 7.76 11.63
C LEU A 412 -20.38 9.20 11.95
N HIS A 413 -19.20 9.36 12.54
CA HIS A 413 -18.57 10.67 12.74
C HIS A 413 -18.19 11.33 11.41
N ALA A 414 -17.56 10.59 10.48
CA ALA A 414 -17.21 11.12 9.15
C ALA A 414 -18.45 11.45 8.31
N ALA A 415 -19.54 10.72 8.50
CA ALA A 415 -20.84 11.04 7.92
C ALA A 415 -21.52 12.24 8.62
N GLY A 416 -20.95 12.78 9.71
CA GLY A 416 -21.48 13.94 10.42
C GLY A 416 -22.77 13.67 11.21
N VAL A 417 -23.13 12.40 11.45
CA VAL A 417 -24.40 12.03 12.10
C VAL A 417 -24.28 11.78 13.60
N LEU A 418 -23.07 11.48 14.09
CA LEU A 418 -22.81 11.22 15.51
C LEU A 418 -22.51 12.53 16.26
N ARG A 419 -23.16 12.75 17.41
CA ARG A 419 -22.84 13.86 18.32
C ARG A 419 -21.63 13.48 19.18
N VAL A 420 -20.54 14.23 19.06
CA VAL A 420 -19.32 14.04 19.87
C VAL A 420 -19.01 15.35 20.57
N ASN A 421 -19.70 15.58 21.69
CA ASN A 421 -19.58 16.80 22.48
C ASN A 421 -18.53 16.64 23.59
N THR A 422 -17.55 17.55 23.62
CA THR A 422 -16.48 17.58 24.63
C THR A 422 -16.99 18.09 25.98
N ASP A 423 -16.20 17.90 27.04
CA ASP A 423 -16.52 18.47 28.36
C ASP A 423 -16.65 20.00 28.29
N GLU A 424 -15.75 20.65 27.55
CA GLU A 424 -15.79 22.10 27.29
C GLU A 424 -17.07 22.57 26.61
N TYR A 425 -17.66 21.75 25.73
CA TYR A 425 -18.93 22.09 25.10
C TYR A 425 -20.03 22.21 26.15
N TYR A 426 -20.10 21.23 27.05
CA TYR A 426 -21.06 21.28 28.13
C TYR A 426 -20.78 22.52 28.97
N ASP A 427 -19.54 22.73 29.44
CA ASP A 427 -19.13 23.85 30.33
C ASP A 427 -19.61 25.22 29.87
N LYS A 428 -19.70 25.43 28.55
CA LYS A 428 -20.19 26.68 27.94
C LYS A 428 -21.70 26.84 27.88
N LEU A 429 -22.49 25.77 28.08
CA LEU A 429 -23.96 25.83 28.05
C LEU A 429 -24.50 26.62 29.23
N THR A 430 -25.39 27.56 28.90
CA THR A 430 -26.17 28.33 29.85
C THR A 430 -27.36 27.53 30.37
N GLN A 431 -27.91 27.93 31.51
CA GLN A 431 -29.09 27.27 32.11
C GLN A 431 -30.32 27.17 31.19
N PRO A 432 -30.73 28.22 30.45
CA PRO A 432 -31.85 28.10 29.51
C PRO A 432 -31.55 27.14 28.35
N GLU A 433 -30.29 27.02 27.93
CA GLU A 433 -29.88 26.06 26.89
C GLU A 433 -29.92 24.62 27.41
N LEU A 434 -29.47 24.39 28.65
CA LEU A 434 -29.57 23.08 29.31
C LEU A 434 -31.03 22.65 29.43
N ASP A 435 -31.93 23.55 29.85
CA ASP A 435 -33.36 23.26 29.98
C ASP A 435 -33.99 22.95 28.63
N LYS A 436 -33.66 23.72 27.59
CA LYS A 436 -34.11 23.44 26.22
C LYS A 436 -33.65 22.06 25.74
N CYS A 437 -32.40 21.69 26.02
CA CYS A 437 -31.87 20.38 25.65
C CYS A 437 -32.58 19.24 26.39
N LEU A 438 -32.80 19.36 27.69
CA LEU A 438 -33.51 18.34 28.48
C LEU A 438 -34.98 18.20 28.05
N ILE A 439 -35.65 19.32 27.76
CA ILE A 439 -37.03 19.31 27.27
C ILE A 439 -37.14 18.61 25.92
N ASN A 440 -36.21 18.87 25.00
CA ASN A 440 -36.16 18.21 23.70
C ASN A 440 -35.92 16.70 23.80
N LEU A 441 -35.29 16.24 24.88
CA LEU A 441 -35.07 14.83 25.19
C LEU A 441 -36.20 14.20 26.02
N GLN A 442 -37.28 14.94 26.29
CA GLN A 442 -38.41 14.53 27.14
C GLN A 442 -38.04 14.28 28.62
N GLU A 443 -36.95 14.87 29.09
CA GLU A 443 -36.41 14.74 30.44
C GLU A 443 -36.83 15.90 31.37
N ASN A 444 -38.09 16.34 31.22
CA ASN A 444 -38.64 17.55 31.86
C ASN A 444 -38.59 17.54 33.39
N HIS A 445 -38.61 16.36 33.99
CA HIS A 445 -38.60 16.18 35.44
C HIS A 445 -37.28 16.62 36.08
N HIS A 446 -36.21 16.72 35.29
CA HIS A 446 -34.90 17.19 35.75
C HIS A 446 -34.71 18.72 35.62
N CYS A 447 -35.65 19.43 35.00
CA CYS A 447 -35.58 20.90 34.80
C CYS A 447 -35.61 21.71 36.12
N ASN A 448 -36.02 21.10 37.24
CA ASN A 448 -35.99 21.76 38.56
C ASN A 448 -34.68 21.56 39.32
N SER A 449 -33.72 20.81 38.77
CA SER A 449 -32.43 20.52 39.41
C SER A 449 -31.47 21.71 39.33
N ASN A 450 -30.40 21.69 40.14
CA ASN A 450 -29.33 22.68 40.02
C ASN A 450 -28.58 22.54 38.67
N THR A 451 -27.86 23.58 38.25
CA THR A 451 -27.20 23.67 36.94
C THR A 451 -26.15 22.58 36.70
N GLU A 452 -25.43 22.19 37.74
CA GLU A 452 -24.39 21.16 37.68
C GLU A 452 -25.00 19.77 37.51
N THR A 453 -26.09 19.47 38.23
CA THR A 453 -26.85 18.23 38.09
C THR A 453 -27.48 18.13 36.69
N LYS A 454 -28.08 19.21 36.17
CA LYS A 454 -28.61 19.24 34.78
C LYS A 454 -27.54 18.92 33.75
N ARG A 455 -26.37 19.52 33.90
CA ARG A 455 -25.19 19.29 33.05
C ARG A 455 -24.73 17.84 33.11
N ASN A 456 -24.61 17.27 34.30
CA ASN A 456 -24.20 15.89 34.49
C ASN A 456 -25.21 14.89 33.91
N ILE A 457 -26.51 15.15 34.08
CA ILE A 457 -27.58 14.33 33.49
C ILE A 457 -27.54 14.39 31.97
N LEU A 458 -27.49 15.59 31.39
CA LEU A 458 -27.43 15.77 29.94
C LEU A 458 -26.19 15.08 29.34
N LYS A 459 -25.04 15.24 30.00
CA LYS A 459 -23.77 14.58 29.64
C LYS A 459 -23.91 13.06 29.70
N ALA A 460 -24.52 12.52 30.76
CA ALA A 460 -24.73 11.08 30.91
C ALA A 460 -25.66 10.51 29.81
N ILE A 461 -26.75 11.20 29.50
CA ILE A 461 -27.71 10.77 28.46
C ILE A 461 -27.05 10.81 27.08
N GLN A 462 -26.44 11.96 26.71
CA GLN A 462 -25.82 12.12 25.39
C GLN A 462 -24.56 11.27 25.18
N ARG A 463 -23.94 10.77 26.25
CA ARG A 463 -22.79 9.83 26.18
C ARG A 463 -23.18 8.37 26.37
N SER A 464 -24.44 8.07 26.67
CA SER A 464 -24.94 6.71 26.76
C SER A 464 -25.50 6.28 25.41
N ARG A 465 -24.92 5.28 24.77
CA ARG A 465 -25.40 4.74 23.49
C ARG A 465 -25.98 3.35 23.69
N TYR A 466 -26.97 2.99 22.90
CA TYR A 466 -27.54 1.65 22.93
C TYR A 466 -27.09 0.84 21.71
N ILE A 467 -26.57 -0.36 21.96
CA ILE A 467 -26.13 -1.28 20.92
C ILE A 467 -27.09 -2.48 20.90
N LYS A 468 -27.72 -2.71 19.76
CA LYS A 468 -28.49 -3.93 19.47
C LYS A 468 -27.53 -4.99 18.99
N VAL A 469 -27.49 -6.11 19.69
CA VAL A 469 -26.71 -7.29 19.32
C VAL A 469 -27.69 -8.43 19.13
N TRP A 470 -27.89 -8.84 17.89
CA TRP A 470 -28.55 -10.09 17.58
C TRP A 470 -27.50 -11.15 17.30
N HIS A 471 -27.69 -12.36 17.78
CA HIS A 471 -26.80 -13.46 17.46
C HIS A 471 -27.58 -14.70 17.04
N ASP A 472 -26.97 -15.47 16.14
CA ASP A 472 -27.52 -16.71 15.62
C ASP A 472 -26.41 -17.64 15.13
N HIS A 473 -26.73 -18.92 15.00
CA HIS A 473 -25.87 -19.96 14.51
C HIS A 473 -26.34 -20.40 13.12
N SER A 474 -26.18 -19.52 12.15
CA SER A 474 -26.67 -19.78 10.79
C SER A 474 -25.66 -20.59 9.97
N ASP A 475 -26.18 -21.46 9.12
CA ASP A 475 -25.39 -22.21 8.16
C ASP A 475 -25.07 -21.35 6.93
N ILE A 476 -23.78 -21.16 6.64
CA ILE A 476 -23.31 -20.54 5.42
C ILE A 476 -22.50 -21.59 4.65
N LEU A 477 -22.95 -21.96 3.45
CA LEU A 477 -22.29 -22.97 2.61
C LEU A 477 -22.06 -24.31 3.33
N SER A 478 -23.08 -24.81 4.04
CA SER A 478 -23.04 -26.08 4.79
C SER A 478 -22.05 -26.11 5.96
N HIS A 479 -21.61 -24.95 6.43
CA HIS A 479 -20.84 -24.79 7.66
C HIS A 479 -21.59 -23.87 8.61
N THR A 480 -21.75 -24.28 9.86
CA THR A 480 -22.43 -23.48 10.88
C THR A 480 -21.48 -22.44 11.46
N TYR A 481 -21.91 -21.18 11.45
CA TYR A 481 -21.14 -20.07 12.00
C TYR A 481 -21.92 -19.34 13.08
N ILE A 482 -21.21 -18.81 14.06
CA ILE A 482 -21.77 -17.85 14.99
C ILE A 482 -21.74 -16.47 14.35
N ASN A 483 -22.93 -15.98 14.07
CA ASN A 483 -23.21 -14.72 13.42
C ASN A 483 -23.71 -13.74 14.47
N PHE A 484 -23.09 -12.56 14.52
CA PHE A 484 -23.55 -11.44 15.32
C PHE A 484 -23.95 -10.31 14.39
N MET A 485 -25.22 -9.96 14.41
CA MET A 485 -25.70 -8.75 13.78
C MET A 485 -25.70 -7.62 14.82
N ILE A 486 -24.81 -6.66 14.64
CA ILE A 486 -24.63 -5.53 15.55
C ILE A 486 -25.10 -4.24 14.87
N SER A 487 -25.96 -3.48 15.55
CA SER A 487 -26.34 -2.12 15.15
C SER A 487 -26.46 -1.20 16.35
N TYR A 488 -26.33 0.10 16.12
CA TYR A 488 -26.77 1.07 17.12
C TYR A 488 -28.30 1.14 17.10
N MET A 489 -28.91 1.36 18.26
CA MET A 489 -30.27 1.86 18.33
C MET A 489 -30.21 3.38 18.15
N TYR A 490 -31.01 3.90 17.23
CA TYR A 490 -31.03 5.34 16.99
C TYR A 490 -31.67 6.05 18.19
N ASP A 491 -31.02 7.13 18.61
CA ASP A 491 -31.46 8.01 19.68
C ASP A 491 -31.04 9.44 19.32
N SER A 492 -31.97 10.39 19.34
CA SER A 492 -31.71 11.80 19.04
C SER A 492 -30.76 12.48 20.04
N ALA A 493 -30.57 11.89 21.23
CA ALA A 493 -29.57 12.33 22.19
C ALA A 493 -28.14 12.12 21.72
N ASN A 494 -27.87 11.03 21.00
CA ASN A 494 -26.52 10.66 20.55
C ASN A 494 -26.29 10.95 19.06
N PHE A 495 -27.36 10.99 18.27
CA PHE A 495 -27.30 11.16 16.82
C PHE A 495 -28.10 12.39 16.37
N LEU A 496 -27.77 12.93 15.21
CA LEU A 496 -28.55 14.01 14.59
C LEU A 496 -29.88 13.46 14.06
N THR A 497 -30.92 14.26 14.16
CA THR A 497 -32.16 14.03 13.42
C THR A 497 -31.97 14.32 11.94
N SER A 498 -32.81 13.73 11.08
CA SER A 498 -32.78 14.02 9.63
C SER A 498 -32.98 15.51 9.32
N LYS A 499 -33.76 16.22 10.15
CA LYS A 499 -33.96 17.68 10.04
C LYS A 499 -32.67 18.45 10.34
N GLU A 500 -32.04 18.20 11.48
CA GLU A 500 -30.77 18.85 11.85
C GLU A 500 -29.65 18.51 10.86
N TYR A 501 -29.65 17.29 10.31
CA TYR A 501 -28.67 16.89 9.32
C TYR A 501 -28.83 17.66 7.99
N LEU A 502 -30.08 17.86 7.55
CA LEU A 502 -30.40 18.65 6.36
C LEU A 502 -30.04 20.13 6.57
N GLU A 503 -30.31 20.69 7.75
CA GLU A 503 -29.90 22.06 8.10
C GLU A 503 -28.38 22.25 8.02
N ARG A 504 -27.60 21.26 8.44
CA ARG A 504 -26.13 21.29 8.36
C ARG A 504 -25.59 21.02 6.95
N ASN A 505 -26.34 20.28 6.13
CA ASN A 505 -25.92 19.84 4.80
C ASN A 505 -27.02 20.09 3.76
N PRO A 506 -27.31 21.36 3.41
CA PRO A 506 -28.45 21.72 2.57
C PRO A 506 -28.36 21.19 1.12
N THR A 507 -27.18 20.75 0.68
CA THR A 507 -26.94 20.19 -0.66
C THR A 507 -27.26 18.69 -0.76
N ILE A 508 -27.47 18.01 0.37
CA ILE A 508 -27.72 16.56 0.44
C ILE A 508 -29.24 16.32 0.52
N LYS A 509 -29.76 15.41 -0.31
CA LYS A 509 -31.18 15.04 -0.32
C LYS A 509 -31.65 14.48 1.03
N ASP A 510 -32.96 14.51 1.25
CA ASP A 510 -33.64 13.95 2.43
C ASP A 510 -33.10 12.53 2.75
N THR A 511 -32.29 12.47 3.81
CA THR A 511 -31.53 11.29 4.18
C THR A 511 -32.06 10.79 5.52
N ASP A 512 -32.50 9.54 5.53
CA ASP A 512 -32.97 8.87 6.75
C ASP A 512 -31.79 8.50 7.65
N ILE A 513 -31.54 9.34 8.66
CA ILE A 513 -30.42 9.15 9.59
C ILE A 513 -30.62 7.94 10.50
N GLN A 514 -31.86 7.65 10.91
CA GLN A 514 -32.16 6.46 11.70
C GLN A 514 -31.75 5.21 10.93
N LYS A 515 -32.11 5.11 9.65
CA LYS A 515 -31.71 3.98 8.79
C LYS A 515 -30.19 3.85 8.63
N ILE A 516 -29.46 4.97 8.58
CA ILE A 516 -27.98 4.96 8.50
C ILE A 516 -27.37 4.45 9.81
N VAL A 517 -27.83 5.00 10.94
CA VAL A 517 -27.33 4.66 12.28
C VAL A 517 -27.63 3.21 12.63
N GLU A 518 -28.87 2.77 12.37
CA GLU A 518 -29.34 1.43 12.72
C GLU A 518 -28.95 0.34 11.72
N ARG A 519 -28.24 0.70 10.62
CA ARG A 519 -27.83 -0.27 9.60
C ARG A 519 -27.12 -1.48 10.24
N PRO A 520 -27.64 -2.70 10.10
CA PRO A 520 -27.03 -3.88 10.71
C PRO A 520 -25.66 -4.19 10.11
N GLN A 521 -24.75 -4.67 10.95
CA GLN A 521 -23.45 -5.20 10.54
C GLN A 521 -23.34 -6.64 10.98
N LEU A 522 -23.10 -7.52 10.02
CA LEU A 522 -22.88 -8.94 10.27
C LEU A 522 -21.41 -9.20 10.60
N TYR A 523 -21.16 -9.75 11.78
CA TYR A 523 -19.87 -10.22 12.27
C TYR A 523 -19.92 -11.73 12.36
N ILE A 524 -19.03 -12.42 11.66
CA ILE A 524 -18.92 -13.88 11.69
C ILE A 524 -17.72 -14.20 12.59
N LEU A 525 -17.99 -14.61 13.84
CA LEU A 525 -16.93 -14.79 14.85
C LEU A 525 -16.20 -16.13 14.73
N GLY A 526 -16.84 -17.15 14.19
CA GLY A 526 -16.21 -18.45 14.00
C GLY A 526 -17.19 -19.56 13.66
N GLN A 527 -16.62 -20.70 13.30
CA GLN A 527 -17.38 -21.93 13.12
C GLN A 527 -17.87 -22.42 14.49
N SER A 528 -19.15 -22.81 14.56
CA SER A 528 -19.73 -23.53 15.71
C SER A 528 -20.20 -24.89 15.24
N ALA A 529 -20.43 -25.85 16.14
CA ALA A 529 -21.27 -26.97 15.75
C ALA A 529 -22.72 -26.49 15.66
N SER A 530 -23.51 -27.10 14.78
CA SER A 530 -24.96 -26.93 14.71
C SER A 530 -25.72 -27.60 15.85
N THR A 531 -25.03 -27.97 16.93
CA THR A 531 -25.68 -28.62 18.08
C THR A 531 -26.32 -27.55 18.95
N ASP A 532 -27.53 -27.82 19.43
CA ASP A 532 -28.23 -26.96 20.40
C ASP A 532 -27.36 -26.61 21.62
N GLN A 533 -26.41 -27.45 22.01
CA GLN A 533 -25.47 -27.21 23.10
C GLN A 533 -24.45 -26.11 22.78
N ASP A 534 -23.82 -26.16 21.60
CA ASP A 534 -22.85 -25.15 21.17
C ASP A 534 -23.52 -23.82 20.79
N GLN A 535 -24.81 -23.84 20.45
CA GLN A 535 -25.64 -22.64 20.26
C GLN A 535 -25.93 -21.90 21.58
N ARG A 536 -25.84 -22.60 22.72
CA ARG A 536 -26.31 -22.11 24.03
C ARG A 536 -25.19 -21.86 25.03
N THR A 537 -24.00 -22.40 24.80
CA THR A 537 -22.87 -22.30 25.73
C THR A 537 -21.87 -21.25 25.26
N TYR A 538 -21.70 -20.21 26.07
CA TYR A 538 -20.59 -19.27 25.90
C TYR A 538 -19.38 -19.81 26.65
N ILE A 539 -18.26 -20.05 25.96
CA ILE A 539 -16.99 -20.38 26.63
C ILE A 539 -16.63 -19.25 27.61
N GLN A 540 -16.02 -19.59 28.75
CA GLN A 540 -15.67 -18.64 29.81
C GLN A 540 -14.99 -17.35 29.31
N THR A 541 -14.11 -17.48 28.32
CA THR A 541 -13.40 -16.34 27.69
C THR A 541 -14.34 -15.34 27.03
N ARG A 542 -15.50 -15.78 26.52
CA ARG A 542 -16.52 -14.90 25.94
C ARG A 542 -17.38 -14.22 27.02
N MET A 543 -17.57 -14.88 28.16
CA MET A 543 -18.21 -14.24 29.32
C MET A 543 -17.32 -13.11 29.85
N GLU A 544 -16.00 -13.32 29.87
CA GLU A 544 -15.01 -12.28 30.17
C GLU A 544 -15.10 -11.12 29.16
N ASP A 545 -15.14 -11.41 27.85
CA ASP A 545 -15.32 -10.39 26.80
C ASP A 545 -16.63 -9.56 26.99
N ILE A 546 -17.71 -10.20 27.46
CA ILE A 546 -19.00 -9.53 27.76
C ILE A 546 -18.90 -8.64 29.01
N VAL A 547 -18.17 -9.06 30.02
CA VAL A 547 -17.90 -8.23 31.20
C VAL A 547 -17.04 -7.03 30.81
N GLU A 548 -16.03 -7.21 29.97
CA GLU A 548 -15.19 -6.11 29.44
C GLU A 548 -15.98 -5.13 28.56
N LEU A 549 -17.06 -5.56 27.90
CA LEU A 549 -17.95 -4.68 27.15
C LEU A 549 -18.69 -3.64 28.01
N SER A 550 -18.67 -3.78 29.34
CA SER A 550 -19.20 -2.76 30.26
C SER A 550 -18.27 -1.55 30.44
N GLU A 551 -17.01 -1.64 29.97
CA GLU A 551 -16.07 -0.52 30.02
C GLU A 551 -16.44 0.56 28.98
N GLY A 552 -16.29 1.83 29.37
CA GLY A 552 -16.61 2.96 28.51
C GLY A 552 -15.69 3.02 27.27
N THR A 553 -16.26 3.06 26.07
CA THR A 553 -15.51 3.20 24.83
C THR A 553 -15.00 4.63 24.68
N LYS A 554 -13.68 4.80 24.63
CA LYS A 554 -13.05 6.09 24.28
C LYS A 554 -13.06 6.31 22.77
N PHE A 555 -13.60 7.44 22.34
CA PHE A 555 -13.54 7.90 20.95
C PHE A 555 -13.11 9.37 20.94
N GLN A 556 -11.97 9.66 20.30
CA GLN A 556 -11.25 10.93 20.48
C GLN A 556 -11.00 11.17 21.97
N ASP A 557 -11.38 12.34 22.50
CA ASP A 557 -11.25 12.69 23.92
C ASP A 557 -12.56 12.48 24.71
N VAL A 558 -13.57 11.85 24.11
CA VAL A 558 -14.88 11.60 24.73
C VAL A 558 -15.01 10.12 25.08
N THR A 559 -15.43 9.84 26.31
CA THR A 559 -15.77 8.48 26.76
C THR A 559 -17.27 8.28 26.64
N PHE A 560 -17.67 7.26 25.88
CA PHE A 560 -19.06 6.84 25.73
C PHE A 560 -19.34 5.62 26.61
N THR A 561 -20.52 5.56 27.20
CA THR A 561 -21.02 4.38 27.89
C THR A 561 -21.90 3.60 26.91
N ASP A 562 -21.48 2.40 26.53
CA ASP A 562 -22.24 1.56 25.60
C ASP A 562 -23.12 0.58 26.40
N LYS A 563 -24.43 0.69 26.24
CA LYS A 563 -25.41 -0.23 26.82
C LYS A 563 -25.84 -1.25 25.78
N ILE A 564 -25.53 -2.51 26.04
CA ILE A 564 -25.80 -3.60 25.09
C ILE A 564 -27.17 -4.20 25.38
N ARG A 565 -27.98 -4.36 24.33
CA ARG A 565 -29.23 -5.12 24.34
C ARG A 565 -29.05 -6.33 23.44
N ILE A 566 -29.12 -7.51 24.05
CA ILE A 566 -28.89 -8.77 23.34
C ILE A 566 -30.23 -9.42 23.00
N PHE A 567 -30.35 -9.84 21.74
CA PHE A 567 -31.51 -10.52 21.17
C PHE A 567 -31.07 -11.91 20.69
N SER A 568 -31.81 -12.95 21.04
CA SER A 568 -31.51 -14.35 20.67
C SER A 568 -32.72 -15.00 19.99
N GLY A 569 -32.49 -15.73 18.88
CA GLY A 569 -33.47 -16.57 18.20
C GLY A 569 -33.95 -16.05 16.83
N ASP A 570 -34.59 -16.95 16.06
CA ASP A 570 -35.10 -16.72 14.69
C ASP A 570 -36.26 -15.71 14.58
N ASN A 571 -36.74 -15.18 15.70
CA ASN A 571 -37.93 -14.34 15.75
C ASN A 571 -37.74 -13.11 16.65
N PRO A 572 -37.68 -11.89 16.08
CA PRO A 572 -38.58 -10.83 16.51
C PRO A 572 -39.93 -11.03 15.80
N GLN A 573 -40.53 -12.23 15.87
CA GLN A 573 -41.90 -12.44 15.41
C GLN A 573 -42.81 -12.50 16.63
N ASP A 574 -43.82 -11.63 16.59
CA ASP A 574 -45.08 -11.72 17.34
C ASP A 574 -45.12 -11.32 18.81
N SER A 575 -44.44 -10.23 19.18
CA SER A 575 -44.96 -9.35 20.26
C SER A 575 -45.41 -7.97 19.78
N LEU A 576 -45.43 -7.73 18.46
CA LEU A 576 -45.87 -6.46 17.85
C LEU A 576 -47.02 -6.64 16.84
N LYS A 577 -47.56 -7.86 16.74
CA LYS A 577 -48.79 -8.19 16.01
C LYS A 577 -49.75 -8.92 16.95
N GLN A 578 -50.21 -8.22 17.97
CA GLN A 578 -51.52 -8.50 18.54
C GLN A 578 -52.38 -7.25 18.37
N ASP A 579 -53.61 -7.52 17.96
CA ASP A 579 -54.61 -6.64 17.37
C ASP A 579 -54.78 -5.26 18.01
N ASN A 580 -55.28 -4.35 17.17
CA ASN A 580 -56.05 -3.17 17.55
C ASN A 580 -57.28 -3.55 18.39
N ARG A 581 -57.08 -3.98 19.63
CA ARG A 581 -58.12 -4.02 20.67
C ARG A 581 -57.49 -3.52 21.95
N GLU A 582 -58.14 -2.51 22.52
CA GLU A 582 -57.93 -2.01 23.87
C GLU A 582 -58.00 -3.17 24.86
N VAL A 583 -56.86 -3.78 25.17
CA VAL A 583 -56.70 -4.62 26.35
C VAL A 583 -55.33 -4.28 26.92
N GLU A 584 -55.35 -3.59 28.05
CA GLU A 584 -54.21 -3.42 28.94
C GLU A 584 -53.73 -4.78 29.43
N HIS A 585 -52.88 -5.45 28.64
CA HIS A 585 -52.02 -6.49 29.17
C HIS A 585 -50.64 -5.88 29.37
N THR A 586 -50.43 -5.44 30.61
CA THR A 586 -49.12 -5.20 31.21
C THR A 586 -48.25 -6.43 30.99
N ALA A 587 -47.49 -6.46 29.88
CA ALA A 587 -46.39 -7.39 29.72
C ALA A 587 -45.38 -7.08 30.81
N VAL A 588 -45.44 -7.83 31.91
CA VAL A 588 -44.50 -7.73 33.01
C VAL A 588 -43.12 -8.01 32.43
N PHE A 589 -42.30 -6.97 32.32
CA PHE A 589 -40.89 -7.10 31.95
C PHE A 589 -40.19 -7.87 33.06
N VAL A 590 -40.07 -9.19 32.89
CA VAL A 590 -39.26 -10.03 33.77
C VAL A 590 -37.79 -9.80 33.39
N ASP A 591 -36.99 -9.32 34.34
CA ASP A 591 -35.55 -9.11 34.15
C ASP A 591 -34.85 -10.42 33.75
N LEU A 592 -33.67 -10.34 33.10
CA LEU A 592 -32.94 -11.52 32.64
C LEU A 592 -32.60 -12.48 33.80
N GLU A 593 -32.32 -11.92 34.98
CA GLU A 593 -32.06 -12.70 36.19
C GLU A 593 -33.32 -13.37 36.74
N ASP A 594 -34.46 -12.66 36.71
CA ASP A 594 -35.75 -13.21 37.14
C ASP A 594 -36.23 -14.29 36.16
N ARG A 595 -35.99 -14.12 34.85
CA ARG A 595 -36.23 -15.16 33.84
C ARG A 595 -35.37 -16.40 34.07
N ARG A 596 -34.09 -16.21 34.44
CA ARG A 596 -33.21 -17.32 34.80
C ARG A 596 -33.75 -18.07 36.01
N LYS A 597 -34.08 -17.37 37.09
CA LYS A 597 -34.64 -17.97 38.31
C LYS A 597 -35.93 -18.74 38.03
N LEU A 598 -36.86 -18.11 37.32
CA LEU A 598 -38.15 -18.72 36.98
C LEU A 598 -37.99 -20.08 36.28
N VAL A 599 -37.02 -20.22 35.38
CA VAL A 599 -36.78 -21.50 34.69
C VAL A 599 -35.94 -22.46 35.54
N THR A 600 -34.90 -21.97 36.21
CA THR A 600 -33.93 -22.80 36.94
C THR A 600 -34.43 -23.36 38.28
N GLU A 601 -35.45 -22.73 38.87
CA GLU A 601 -36.06 -23.16 40.14
C GLU A 601 -36.91 -24.44 39.99
N GLY A 602 -37.37 -24.73 38.77
CA GLY A 602 -38.21 -25.87 38.43
C GLY A 602 -37.60 -27.24 38.71
N TYR A 603 -38.45 -28.21 39.05
CA TYR A 603 -38.06 -29.61 39.25
C TYR A 603 -37.50 -30.23 37.98
N LEU A 604 -38.17 -30.02 36.85
CA LEU A 604 -37.79 -30.55 35.55
C LEU A 604 -36.47 -29.98 35.08
N TRP A 605 -36.17 -28.71 35.38
CA TRP A 605 -34.87 -28.11 35.08
C TRP A 605 -33.73 -28.76 35.87
N LYS A 606 -33.93 -28.99 37.16
CA LYS A 606 -32.93 -29.65 38.04
C LYS A 606 -32.66 -31.12 37.66
N LYS A 607 -33.57 -31.74 36.91
CA LYS A 607 -33.49 -33.14 36.47
C LYS A 607 -32.97 -33.32 35.04
N ILE A 608 -32.56 -32.25 34.37
CA ILE A 608 -31.99 -32.34 33.03
C ILE A 608 -30.69 -33.15 33.09
N GLU A 609 -30.73 -34.36 32.53
CA GLU A 609 -29.53 -35.11 32.17
C GLU A 609 -28.94 -34.54 30.86
N GLY A 610 -27.61 -34.54 30.76
CA GLY A 610 -26.88 -33.94 29.64
C GLY A 610 -27.45 -34.35 28.28
N GLY A 611 -27.93 -33.37 27.50
CA GLY A 611 -28.49 -33.57 26.16
C GLY A 611 -29.98 -33.28 26.00
N ASN A 612 -30.74 -33.00 27.07
CA ASN A 612 -32.17 -32.66 26.96
C ASN A 612 -32.42 -31.14 27.15
N PHE A 613 -32.64 -30.41 26.04
CA PHE A 613 -32.50 -28.95 26.01
C PHE A 613 -33.82 -28.15 26.11
N ASN A 614 -34.96 -28.82 26.27
CA ASN A 614 -36.23 -28.18 26.66
C ASN A 614 -36.94 -29.12 27.65
N PRO A 615 -36.83 -28.87 28.97
CA PRO A 615 -37.42 -29.76 29.97
C PRO A 615 -38.96 -29.77 29.91
N PHE A 616 -39.58 -28.82 29.20
CA PHE A 616 -41.04 -28.68 29.14
C PHE A 616 -41.65 -29.23 27.84
N LYS A 617 -40.86 -29.92 27.01
CA LYS A 617 -41.34 -30.51 25.74
C LYS A 617 -41.83 -31.94 25.97
N ASN A 618 -42.99 -32.27 25.39
CA ASN A 618 -43.56 -33.63 25.40
C ASN A 618 -43.74 -34.24 26.80
N LEU A 619 -44.07 -33.41 27.79
CA LEU A 619 -44.25 -33.85 29.17
C LEU A 619 -45.38 -34.89 29.31
N LYS A 620 -45.14 -35.88 30.17
CA LYS A 620 -46.18 -36.75 30.71
C LYS A 620 -46.97 -36.00 31.79
N LYS A 621 -48.22 -36.40 32.02
CA LYS A 621 -49.10 -35.78 33.03
C LYS A 621 -48.42 -35.72 34.41
N GLU A 622 -47.77 -36.81 34.82
CA GLU A 622 -47.04 -36.92 36.09
C GLU A 622 -45.87 -35.94 36.20
N GLU A 623 -45.19 -35.66 35.09
CA GLU A 623 -44.06 -34.72 35.06
C GLU A 623 -44.53 -33.26 35.21
N ILE A 624 -45.69 -32.92 34.65
CA ILE A 624 -46.32 -31.60 34.82
C ILE A 624 -46.78 -31.41 36.27
N ILE A 625 -47.40 -32.44 36.86
CA ILE A 625 -47.84 -32.43 38.26
C ILE A 625 -46.64 -32.20 39.19
N ASN A 626 -45.54 -32.93 38.99
CA ASN A 626 -44.33 -32.78 39.79
C ASN A 626 -43.69 -31.37 39.65
N GLU A 627 -43.76 -30.76 38.47
CA GLU A 627 -43.26 -29.39 38.25
C GLU A 627 -44.12 -28.34 38.96
N LEU A 628 -45.45 -28.45 38.86
CA LEU A 628 -46.40 -27.54 39.52
C LEU A 628 -46.34 -27.67 41.05
N ASP A 629 -46.25 -28.90 41.57
CA ASP A 629 -46.12 -29.17 43.00
C ASP A 629 -44.79 -28.64 43.56
N HIS A 630 -43.68 -28.82 42.85
CA HIS A 630 -42.38 -28.26 43.26
C HIS A 630 -42.38 -26.73 43.31
N ARG A 631 -43.20 -26.10 42.45
CA ARG A 631 -43.43 -24.65 42.43
C ARG A 631 -44.53 -24.20 43.39
N LYS A 632 -45.09 -25.12 44.19
CA LYS A 632 -46.13 -24.89 45.20
C LYS A 632 -47.41 -24.29 44.62
N ILE A 633 -47.82 -24.76 43.43
CA ILE A 633 -49.09 -24.39 42.81
C ILE A 633 -50.14 -25.43 43.14
N GLU A 634 -51.31 -24.97 43.61
CA GLU A 634 -52.45 -25.84 43.90
C GLU A 634 -53.05 -26.38 42.59
N ILE A 635 -53.05 -27.70 42.44
CA ILE A 635 -53.56 -28.37 41.24
C ILE A 635 -55.08 -28.47 41.33
N MET A 636 -55.77 -27.64 40.55
CA MET A 636 -57.24 -27.56 40.57
C MET A 636 -57.92 -28.56 39.62
N LYS A 637 -57.19 -29.05 38.60
CA LYS A 637 -57.71 -29.96 37.56
C LYS A 637 -56.66 -31.00 37.20
N GLU A 638 -57.12 -32.23 36.95
CA GLU A 638 -56.23 -33.36 36.68
C GLU A 638 -56.09 -33.72 35.19
N ASP A 639 -56.79 -33.07 34.27
CA ASP A 639 -56.62 -33.37 32.86
C ASP A 639 -55.31 -32.76 32.32
N LYS A 640 -54.60 -33.53 31.48
CA LYS A 640 -53.30 -33.13 30.92
C LYS A 640 -53.34 -31.77 30.18
N PRO A 641 -54.37 -31.44 29.38
CA PRO A 641 -54.47 -30.14 28.72
C PRO A 641 -54.53 -28.96 29.68
N SER A 642 -55.37 -29.04 30.73
CA SER A 642 -55.49 -27.97 31.73
C SER A 642 -54.19 -27.77 32.51
N LEU A 643 -53.55 -28.87 32.93
CA LEU A 643 -52.25 -28.83 33.62
C LEU A 643 -51.15 -28.21 32.74
N GLN A 644 -51.14 -28.53 31.44
CA GLN A 644 -50.19 -27.95 30.50
C GLN A 644 -50.43 -26.45 30.28
N GLN A 645 -51.69 -26.02 30.27
CA GLN A 645 -52.05 -24.60 30.16
C GLN A 645 -51.60 -23.83 31.40
N GLU A 646 -51.87 -24.35 32.59
CA GLU A 646 -51.47 -23.74 33.87
C GLU A 646 -49.95 -23.59 33.99
N LEU A 647 -49.18 -24.61 33.58
CA LEU A 647 -47.72 -24.53 33.50
C LEU A 647 -47.25 -23.50 32.46
N THR A 648 -47.96 -23.36 31.33
CA THR A 648 -47.62 -22.41 30.26
C THR A 648 -47.88 -20.97 30.69
N GLU A 649 -48.99 -20.72 31.40
CA GLU A 649 -49.36 -19.43 31.97
C GLU A 649 -48.35 -18.99 33.03
N LEU A 650 -47.97 -19.91 33.94
CA LEU A 650 -46.94 -19.67 34.96
C LEU A 650 -45.58 -19.31 34.36
N LEU A 651 -45.16 -20.05 33.34
CA LEU A 651 -43.87 -19.84 32.69
C LEU A 651 -43.92 -18.69 31.66
N HIS A 652 -45.09 -18.10 31.39
CA HIS A 652 -45.28 -17.11 30.32
C HIS A 652 -44.72 -17.58 28.95
N GLY A 653 -44.83 -18.87 28.65
CA GLY A 653 -44.24 -19.49 27.45
C GLY A 653 -42.71 -19.60 27.47
N ILE A 654 -42.04 -19.21 28.55
CA ILE A 654 -40.58 -19.30 28.71
C ILE A 654 -40.20 -20.75 28.92
N CYS A 655 -39.62 -21.36 27.90
CA CYS A 655 -39.19 -22.75 27.95
C CYS A 655 -37.71 -22.92 28.35
N ARG A 656 -36.95 -21.82 28.44
CA ARG A 656 -35.48 -21.82 28.52
C ARG A 656 -34.97 -20.55 29.21
N PRO A 657 -33.90 -20.61 30.02
CA PRO A 657 -33.26 -19.41 30.55
C PRO A 657 -32.47 -18.68 29.44
N PRO A 658 -32.18 -17.37 29.59
CA PRO A 658 -31.34 -16.64 28.65
C PRO A 658 -29.94 -17.30 28.53
N ALA A 659 -29.50 -17.57 27.29
CA ALA A 659 -28.24 -18.30 27.03
C ALA A 659 -26.99 -17.63 27.65
N LEU A 660 -27.04 -16.32 27.87
CA LEU A 660 -25.95 -15.52 28.45
C LEU A 660 -25.86 -15.61 29.98
N MET A 661 -26.87 -16.21 30.62
CA MET A 661 -27.02 -16.24 32.08
C MET A 661 -26.79 -17.64 32.67
N LEU A 662 -26.35 -18.58 31.83
CA LEU A 662 -26.03 -19.96 32.21
C LEU A 662 -24.50 -20.12 32.32
N ASN A 663 -24.03 -20.49 33.51
CA ASN A 663 -22.62 -20.69 33.80
C ASN A 663 -22.12 -22.11 33.51
N ASP A 664 -23.04 -23.06 33.28
CA ASP A 664 -22.71 -24.47 33.07
C ASP A 664 -23.12 -24.96 31.66
N PRO A 665 -22.29 -25.80 31.00
CA PRO A 665 -22.62 -26.44 29.73
C PRO A 665 -23.80 -27.42 29.74
#